data_AF-A0A9P7DVA4-F1
#
_entry.id   AF-A0A9P7DVA4-F1
#
_cell.length_a   1.000
_cell.length_b   1.000
_cell.length_c   1.000
_cell.angle_alpha   90.00
_cell.angle_beta   90.00
_cell.angle_gamma   90.00
#
_symmetry.space_group_name_H-M   'P 1'
#
loop_
_entity.id
_entity.type
_entity.pdbx_description
1 polymer ?
#
loop_
_entity_poly.entity_id
_entity_poly.type
_entity_poly.pdbx_seq_one_letter_code
_entity_poly.pdbx_strand_id
1 'polypeptide(L)'
;MSSASLATASSTALPPNPTTPAFSDDLEWITAYLTIHSLSIPSRRYSFLIWIVVVLFFLAFAILHWTGSRGGFLGALWTKWTLRRRTWRKKHNIALALKNDYSHRQPNSLPSNAQLLCLALLLGGSLALAFVGPDYISPTLKVWQVRRDIPFVEPQRRNFIPNIAPYLPLQPQYTIDKAWWTSSARTGQIAFALLPLCVLFALKAPPFAIFAIPFMIQFFFDKLAWLHRWTGRLIWFLTSIHVALWSVQLVQDHNPSTGRVAYVYAFSYMPFIFGWVAFALLTSIIVLSMNSIRRNFYEAFYFLHVLLVPLMLASAAFHHPTLWWWCWGALAIWAGERLWRWTWWFAANTSILGSSSSSKRLHPTISTADTLETEHLRLQSLDSQSFRSPSSLNPHHQSDKHTVGLHSSLLPIRLPTGSLELDTARSTIHHPSPYIPPPGYAHAELLSGHTVRLRLITPGFLPWAPGQHFLIKIPSVSRFTTHPFTCASVCDYESPTNEGRLIVMLIRARNGWTQDLWNLVSRMTAEHSPGDTPICAAENLPSHGVLLRTYVDGPFGSSIRARWGNYSTVLIIAGGSGVSFGLSVLQYICMCLSGRDGKSLGGQPGGWGNKSFLTKRVRFVWLVREYSHIQWCASIVRRCLSLVPLSALQIDIFITNFKPIALKKSDIPPLQVPQRPLFTSEPVRFEDLQPPHPSFARDSPSSFRSDSNDSLDNSDSDIDLSYYTGESGDPMAPEEDIGLAHESHILELTNFDGDDDTALPGEHNLSRKVKKEGKLRRAQSRKFSSEKTVRLLQPPSRPSNMQLAANGVSAISATSGLSTNRLLPLSINSDKRWSEISMDTFASPTSMYGDSPTRGRQSTYHEPTFPLSGRSSQMGHAGPSTPRYSTGSWEGKSDAGSSRGLLPSSAPNGLLDPVQFDISEEEARDINVVAEHARLGKPKLDRILADEVEQSEGSVVVACCGPTSLNVMVRKIIAEQIDPGRVWRGDMRGSISLISEEFEY
;
A
#
# COMPACT_ATOMS: atom_id res chain seq x y z
N MET A 1 2.58 -10.74 85.04
CA MET A 1 3.15 -9.52 85.64
C MET A 1 4.66 -9.52 85.45
N SER A 2 5.18 -8.63 84.61
CA SER A 2 6.50 -8.00 84.76
C SER A 2 6.56 -6.87 83.74
N SER A 3 6.67 -5.63 84.22
CA SER A 3 6.58 -4.43 83.41
C SER A 3 7.96 -4.01 82.89
N ALA A 4 8.17 -4.09 81.58
CA ALA A 4 9.30 -3.46 80.91
C ALA A 4 8.81 -2.15 80.25
N SER A 5 9.53 -1.07 80.55
CA SER A 5 9.25 0.33 80.17
C SER A 5 8.74 0.56 78.74
N LEU A 6 7.71 1.41 78.60
CA LEU A 6 7.52 2.19 77.37
C LEU A 6 8.76 3.07 77.17
N ALA A 7 9.62 2.70 76.21
CA ALA A 7 10.57 3.64 75.65
C ALA A 7 9.80 4.68 74.83
N THR A 8 9.97 5.96 75.18
CA THR A 8 9.44 7.11 74.45
C THR A 8 9.67 6.99 72.95
N ALA A 9 8.59 7.09 72.17
CA ALA A 9 8.67 7.12 70.72
C ALA A 9 9.46 8.35 70.26
N SER A 10 10.72 8.14 69.86
CA SER A 10 11.42 9.11 69.02
C SER A 10 10.71 9.16 67.67
N SER A 11 10.67 10.33 67.05
CA SER A 11 10.10 10.52 65.71
C SER A 11 11.00 9.86 64.66
N THR A 12 10.88 8.54 64.50
CA THR A 12 11.60 7.79 63.49
C THR A 12 11.09 8.19 62.11
N ALA A 13 11.91 8.95 61.38
CA ALA A 13 11.67 9.23 59.97
C ALA A 13 11.53 7.90 59.23
N LEU A 14 10.40 7.72 58.53
CA LEU A 14 10.08 6.48 57.85
C LEU A 14 11.11 6.25 56.71
N PRO A 15 11.95 5.20 56.77
CA PRO A 15 13.10 5.09 55.89
C PRO A 15 12.69 4.72 54.45
N PRO A 16 13.31 5.28 53.40
CA PRO A 16 12.99 4.92 52.02
C PRO A 16 13.40 3.49 51.64
N ASN A 17 14.34 2.91 52.40
CA ASN A 17 14.77 1.51 52.29
C ASN A 17 14.35 0.76 53.57
N PRO A 18 13.34 -0.13 53.53
CA PRO A 18 12.94 -0.93 54.69
C PRO A 18 13.97 -2.02 55.03
N THR A 19 14.19 -2.24 56.33
CA THR A 19 15.12 -3.26 56.82
C THR A 19 14.52 -4.67 56.79
N THR A 20 15.19 -5.62 56.14
CA THR A 20 14.84 -7.05 56.20
C THR A 20 15.34 -7.67 57.51
N PRO A 21 14.53 -8.47 58.23
CA PRO A 21 15.00 -9.25 59.37
C PRO A 21 16.15 -10.21 59.00
N ALA A 22 16.98 -10.56 59.98
CA ALA A 22 17.97 -11.62 59.81
C ALA A 22 17.28 -12.99 59.79
N PHE A 23 17.56 -13.80 58.77
CA PHE A 23 17.16 -15.20 58.67
C PHE A 23 18.44 -16.07 58.61
N SER A 24 18.31 -17.35 58.97
CA SER A 24 19.42 -18.32 58.96
C SER A 24 19.60 -19.02 57.61
N ASP A 25 18.54 -19.14 56.82
CA ASP A 25 18.60 -19.60 55.43
C ASP A 25 18.75 -18.40 54.49
N ASP A 26 19.77 -18.46 53.63
CA ASP A 26 20.06 -17.45 52.61
C ASP A 26 18.92 -17.33 51.58
N LEU A 27 18.25 -18.44 51.24
CA LEU A 27 17.11 -18.44 50.31
C LEU A 27 15.87 -17.81 50.95
N GLU A 28 15.63 -18.09 52.23
CA GLU A 28 14.58 -17.42 53.01
C GLU A 28 14.84 -15.91 53.10
N TRP A 29 16.06 -15.51 53.46
CA TRP A 29 16.45 -14.11 53.59
C TRP A 29 16.22 -13.31 52.30
N ILE A 30 16.68 -13.81 51.15
CA ILE A 30 16.49 -13.09 49.87
C ILE A 30 15.03 -13.07 49.44
N THR A 31 14.26 -14.13 49.75
CA THR A 31 12.82 -14.18 49.48
C THR A 31 12.09 -13.12 50.31
N ALA A 32 12.43 -12.97 51.59
CA ALA A 32 11.91 -11.92 52.45
C ALA A 32 12.31 -10.53 51.94
N TYR A 33 13.60 -10.30 51.67
CA TYR A 33 14.12 -9.03 51.16
C TYR A 33 13.43 -8.57 49.87
N LEU A 34 13.31 -9.43 48.86
CA LEU A 34 12.65 -9.09 47.59
C LEU A 34 11.13 -8.91 47.75
N THR A 35 10.50 -9.61 48.70
CA THR A 35 9.07 -9.43 49.00
C THR A 35 8.79 -8.09 49.68
N ILE A 36 9.63 -7.68 50.64
CA ILE A 36 9.56 -6.38 51.31
C ILE A 36 9.77 -5.25 50.29
N HIS A 37 10.78 -5.38 49.43
CA HIS A 37 11.13 -4.44 48.37
C HIS A 37 10.32 -4.66 47.06
N SER A 38 9.02 -4.95 47.17
CA SER A 38 8.11 -5.07 46.02
C SER A 38 6.96 -4.08 46.09
N LEU A 39 6.45 -3.62 44.94
CA LEU A 39 5.39 -2.59 44.91
C LEU A 39 4.06 -3.09 45.48
N SER A 40 3.48 -2.27 46.36
CA SER A 40 2.14 -2.47 46.90
C SER A 40 1.05 -2.51 45.82
N ILE A 41 -0.10 -3.10 46.14
CA ILE A 41 -1.24 -3.18 45.21
C ILE A 41 -1.71 -1.79 44.73
N PRO A 42 -1.87 -0.75 45.57
CA PRO A 42 -2.27 0.59 45.10
C PRO A 42 -1.28 1.23 44.11
N SER A 43 0.01 0.91 44.20
CA SER A 43 1.05 1.40 43.29
C SER A 43 0.86 0.92 41.83
N ARG A 44 0.09 -0.16 41.63
CA ARG A 44 -0.25 -0.70 40.30
C ARG A 44 -1.19 0.20 39.50
N ARG A 45 -1.79 1.22 40.12
CA ARG A 45 -2.65 2.20 39.45
C ARG A 45 -1.99 2.82 38.21
N TYR A 46 -0.68 3.09 38.22
CA TYR A 46 0.00 3.73 37.09
C TYR A 46 0.00 2.86 35.82
N SER A 47 0.09 1.53 35.96
CA SER A 47 -0.07 0.59 34.83
C SER A 47 -1.51 0.43 34.33
N PHE A 48 -2.52 0.80 35.12
CA PHE A 48 -3.90 0.87 34.64
C PHE A 48 -4.22 2.23 34.02
N LEU A 49 -3.67 3.33 34.56
CA LEU A 49 -3.81 4.67 34.00
C LEU A 49 -3.31 4.77 32.56
N ILE A 50 -2.18 4.15 32.22
CA ILE A 50 -1.72 4.11 30.81
C ILE A 50 -2.75 3.43 29.90
N TRP A 51 -3.36 2.33 30.33
CA TRP A 51 -4.38 1.64 29.54
C TRP A 51 -5.71 2.40 29.47
N ILE A 52 -6.11 3.09 30.55
CA ILE A 52 -7.28 4.00 30.52
C ILE A 52 -7.04 5.11 29.49
N VAL A 53 -5.88 5.76 29.48
CA VAL A 53 -5.53 6.78 28.49
C VAL A 53 -5.51 6.22 27.07
N VAL A 54 -4.90 5.04 26.87
CA VAL A 54 -4.86 4.36 25.56
C VAL A 54 -6.26 4.01 25.06
N VAL A 55 -7.11 3.43 25.91
CA VAL A 55 -8.49 3.06 25.55
C VAL A 55 -9.32 4.31 25.26
N LEU A 56 -9.27 5.35 26.08
CA LEU A 56 -9.98 6.61 25.85
C LEU A 56 -9.52 7.29 24.55
N PHE A 57 -8.22 7.29 24.25
CA PHE A 57 -7.68 7.82 23.00
C PHE A 57 -8.23 7.07 21.78
N PHE A 58 -8.17 5.74 21.77
CA PHE A 58 -8.68 4.95 20.64
C PHE A 58 -10.22 4.97 20.54
N LEU A 59 -10.93 5.04 21.66
CA LEU A 59 -12.39 5.22 21.69
C LEU A 59 -12.80 6.56 21.09
N ALA A 60 -12.14 7.66 21.46
CA ALA A 60 -12.37 8.97 20.84
C ALA A 60 -12.09 8.93 19.32
N PHE A 61 -11.02 8.24 18.89
CA PHE A 61 -10.71 8.05 17.47
C PHE A 61 -11.75 7.21 16.71
N ALA A 62 -12.35 6.21 17.35
CA ALA A 62 -13.41 5.37 16.81
C ALA A 62 -14.75 6.14 16.73
N ILE A 63 -15.11 6.91 17.76
CA ILE A 63 -16.27 7.81 17.72
C ILE A 63 -16.13 8.84 16.60
N LEU A 64 -14.95 9.46 16.44
CA LEU A 64 -14.62 10.34 15.30
C LEU A 64 -14.55 9.60 13.95
N HIS A 65 -14.48 8.26 13.93
CA HIS A 65 -14.54 7.48 12.70
C HIS A 65 -15.99 7.17 12.31
N TRP A 66 -16.83 6.77 13.27
CA TRP A 66 -18.25 6.47 13.03
C TRP A 66 -19.06 7.73 12.70
N THR A 67 -18.88 8.80 13.48
CA THR A 67 -19.62 10.06 13.30
C THR A 67 -19.23 10.81 12.02
N GLY A 68 -18.16 10.40 11.32
CA GLY A 68 -17.68 11.08 10.11
C GLY A 68 -17.11 12.49 10.35
N SER A 69 -17.09 12.98 11.60
CA SER A 69 -16.78 14.36 12.01
C SER A 69 -15.31 14.79 11.86
N ARG A 70 -14.60 14.23 10.87
CA ARG A 70 -13.20 14.56 10.55
C ARG A 70 -13.07 15.68 9.52
N GLY A 71 -14.19 16.15 8.97
CA GLY A 71 -14.27 17.28 8.03
C GLY A 71 -14.42 18.65 8.72
N GLY A 72 -14.64 19.69 7.92
CA GLY A 72 -14.81 21.07 8.40
C GLY A 72 -13.49 21.78 8.74
N PHE A 73 -13.60 23.02 9.24
CA PHE A 73 -12.46 23.92 9.48
C PHE A 73 -11.35 23.31 10.34
N LEU A 74 -11.69 22.73 11.50
CA LEU A 74 -10.73 22.10 12.40
C LEU A 74 -10.07 20.86 11.75
N GLY A 75 -10.83 20.09 10.99
CA GLY A 75 -10.32 18.94 10.22
C GLY A 75 -9.33 19.36 9.14
N ALA A 76 -9.61 20.44 8.41
CA ALA A 76 -8.71 21.02 7.42
C ALA A 76 -7.43 21.57 8.06
N LEU A 77 -7.55 22.35 9.15
CA LEU A 77 -6.40 22.89 9.89
C LEU A 77 -5.50 21.77 10.44
N TRP A 78 -6.10 20.73 11.03
CA TRP A 78 -5.40 19.54 11.52
C TRP A 78 -4.71 18.78 10.40
N THR A 79 -5.39 18.57 9.26
CA THR A 79 -4.81 17.87 8.10
C THR A 79 -3.62 18.66 7.52
N LYS A 80 -3.77 19.98 7.36
CA LYS A 80 -2.70 20.90 6.93
C LYS A 80 -1.48 20.85 7.85
N TRP A 81 -1.66 20.80 9.17
CA TRP A 81 -0.56 20.69 10.11
C TRP A 81 0.08 19.29 10.14
N THR A 82 -0.74 18.22 10.14
CA THR A 82 -0.27 16.85 10.28
C THR A 82 0.45 16.30 9.05
N LEU A 83 0.11 16.77 7.84
CA LEU A 83 0.75 16.34 6.59
C LEU A 83 2.19 16.82 6.41
N ARG A 84 2.58 17.93 7.07
CA ARG A 84 3.92 18.49 6.97
C ARG A 84 4.98 17.47 7.42
N ARG A 85 5.98 17.27 6.56
CA ARG A 85 7.23 16.55 6.82
C ARG A 85 8.41 17.50 6.59
N ARG A 86 9.49 17.27 7.32
CA ARG A 86 10.79 17.95 7.11
C ARG A 86 11.77 16.95 6.51
N THR A 87 12.43 17.29 5.42
CA THR A 87 13.52 16.48 4.85
C THR A 87 14.87 17.01 5.29
N TRP A 88 15.83 16.10 5.53
CA TRP A 88 17.21 16.48 5.79
C TRP A 88 18.16 15.76 4.82
N ARG A 89 18.78 16.55 3.94
CA ARG A 89 19.78 16.08 2.96
C ARG A 89 21.17 16.51 3.43
N LYS A 90 22.01 15.56 3.87
CA LYS A 90 23.39 15.85 4.27
C LYS A 90 24.24 16.10 3.01
N LYS A 91 24.87 17.28 2.89
CA LYS A 91 25.73 17.64 1.73
C LYS A 91 26.80 16.59 1.43
N HIS A 92 27.43 16.02 2.45
CA HIS A 92 28.42 14.95 2.33
C HIS A 92 27.86 13.66 1.68
N ASN A 93 26.60 13.31 1.92
CA ASN A 93 26.00 12.12 1.30
C ASN A 93 25.74 12.32 -0.20
N ILE A 94 25.47 13.55 -0.65
CA ILE A 94 25.36 13.90 -2.06
C ILE A 94 26.74 13.77 -2.72
N ALA A 95 27.77 14.33 -2.10
CA ALA A 95 29.15 14.24 -2.60
C ALA A 95 29.64 12.78 -2.70
N LEU A 96 29.28 11.93 -1.72
CA LEU A 96 29.56 10.48 -1.78
C LEU A 96 28.78 9.76 -2.88
N ALA A 97 27.51 10.11 -3.12
CA ALA A 97 26.71 9.51 -4.18
C ALA A 97 27.30 9.85 -5.56
N LEU A 98 27.58 11.13 -5.80
CA LEU A 98 28.23 11.61 -7.03
C LEU A 98 29.64 11.02 -7.23
N LYS A 99 30.41 10.78 -6.16
CA LYS A 99 31.75 10.17 -6.24
C LYS A 99 31.72 8.68 -6.58
N ASN A 100 30.68 7.96 -6.18
CA ASN A 100 30.56 6.51 -6.32
C ASN A 100 29.63 6.09 -7.47
N ASP A 101 29.30 7.00 -8.38
CA ASP A 101 28.36 6.83 -9.50
C ASP A 101 26.96 6.30 -9.12
N TYR A 102 26.55 6.50 -7.85
CA TYR A 102 25.19 6.26 -7.42
C TYR A 102 24.30 7.41 -7.89
N SER A 103 23.74 7.27 -9.09
CA SER A 103 22.88 8.23 -9.81
C SER A 103 21.75 8.83 -8.94
N HIS A 104 21.22 8.06 -7.99
CA HIS A 104 20.11 8.45 -7.12
C HIS A 104 20.25 7.84 -5.72
N ARG A 105 19.99 8.65 -4.68
CA ARG A 105 19.81 8.17 -3.30
C ARG A 105 18.78 9.02 -2.59
N GLN A 106 17.75 8.40 -2.04
CA GLN A 106 16.63 9.14 -1.46
C GLN A 106 17.07 9.99 -0.25
N PRO A 107 16.51 11.21 -0.08
CA PRO A 107 16.76 12.02 1.10
C PRO A 107 16.07 11.43 2.33
N ASN A 108 16.76 11.46 3.48
CA ASN A 108 16.15 11.07 4.76
C ASN A 108 15.01 12.05 5.10
N SER A 109 13.76 11.57 5.07
CA SER A 109 12.60 12.33 5.53
C SER A 109 12.32 12.07 7.01
N LEU A 110 11.97 13.11 7.77
CA LEU A 110 11.41 12.92 9.10
C LEU A 110 9.95 12.44 8.99
N PRO A 111 9.47 11.66 9.97
CA PRO A 111 8.07 11.28 10.10
C PRO A 111 7.14 12.50 10.06
N SER A 112 5.86 12.28 9.72
CA SER A 112 4.88 13.36 9.71
C SER A 112 4.66 13.95 11.11
N ASN A 113 4.19 15.20 11.19
CA ASN A 113 3.88 15.83 12.48
C ASN A 113 2.91 14.99 13.33
N ALA A 114 1.95 14.27 12.71
CA ALA A 114 1.10 13.31 13.42
C ALA A 114 1.88 12.14 14.03
N GLN A 115 2.80 11.53 13.27
CA GLN A 115 3.64 10.43 13.76
C GLN A 115 4.54 10.90 14.92
N LEU A 116 5.16 12.08 14.79
CA LEU A 116 5.98 12.70 15.82
C LEU A 116 5.17 13.00 17.09
N LEU A 117 3.93 13.51 16.96
CA LEU A 117 3.04 13.76 18.10
C LEU A 117 2.65 12.45 18.80
N CYS A 118 2.22 11.42 18.05
CA CYS A 118 1.89 10.12 18.64
C CYS A 118 3.07 9.50 19.39
N LEU A 119 4.29 9.62 18.85
CA LEU A 119 5.51 9.18 19.52
C LEU A 119 5.83 10.01 20.78
N ALA A 120 5.71 11.34 20.70
CA ALA A 120 5.93 12.22 21.84
C ALA A 120 4.94 11.97 22.98
N LEU A 121 3.65 11.75 22.67
CA LEU A 121 2.62 11.40 23.64
C LEU A 121 2.87 10.02 24.27
N LEU A 122 3.29 9.02 23.49
CA LEU A 122 3.62 7.69 23.99
C LEU A 122 4.86 7.73 24.91
N LEU A 123 5.98 8.30 24.44
CA LEU A 123 7.21 8.42 25.22
C LEU A 123 6.97 9.27 26.48
N GLY A 124 6.44 10.48 26.32
CA GLY A 124 6.21 11.42 27.42
C GLY A 124 5.20 10.90 28.43
N GLY A 125 4.10 10.29 27.97
CA GLY A 125 3.08 9.69 28.84
C GLY A 125 3.63 8.50 29.65
N SER A 126 4.38 7.60 29.03
CA SER A 126 5.02 6.48 29.73
C SER A 126 6.10 6.95 30.71
N LEU A 127 6.93 7.93 30.35
CA LEU A 127 7.94 8.49 31.24
C LEU A 127 7.30 9.24 32.42
N ALA A 128 6.25 10.02 32.18
CA ALA A 128 5.49 10.68 33.24
C ALA A 128 4.89 9.66 34.22
N LEU A 129 4.25 8.59 33.72
CA LEU A 129 3.70 7.53 34.57
C LEU A 129 4.77 6.68 35.27
N ALA A 130 6.01 6.64 34.74
CA ALA A 130 7.14 5.97 35.38
C ALA A 130 7.83 6.82 36.46
N PHE A 131 7.83 8.15 36.37
CA PHE A 131 8.63 9.01 37.25
C PHE A 131 7.86 10.05 38.07
N VAL A 132 6.64 10.46 37.70
CA VAL A 132 5.91 11.56 38.38
C VAL A 132 5.09 11.06 39.58
N GLY A 133 5.21 11.73 40.72
CA GLY A 133 4.54 11.35 41.97
C GLY A 133 5.17 10.13 42.66
N PRO A 134 4.60 9.66 43.79
CA PRO A 134 5.20 8.62 44.62
C PRO A 134 5.22 7.27 43.91
N ASP A 135 6.33 6.55 44.05
CA ASP A 135 6.52 5.23 43.44
C ASP A 135 5.84 4.12 44.23
N TYR A 136 5.99 4.14 45.56
CA TYR A 136 5.35 3.20 46.46
C TYR A 136 4.26 3.93 47.26
N ILE A 137 3.06 3.38 47.27
CA ILE A 137 1.88 3.94 47.94
C ILE A 137 1.51 3.04 49.12
N SER A 138 1.24 3.61 50.30
CA SER A 138 0.81 2.83 51.46
C SER A 138 -0.33 1.85 51.12
N PRO A 139 -0.24 0.55 51.50
CA PRO A 139 -1.33 -0.41 51.33
C PRO A 139 -2.65 0.00 51.99
N THR A 140 -2.59 0.88 53.01
CA THR A 140 -3.76 1.39 53.74
C THR A 140 -4.63 2.35 52.91
N LEU A 141 -4.07 2.98 51.86
CA LEU A 141 -4.77 3.92 51.00
C LEU A 141 -5.76 3.19 50.09
N LYS A 142 -7.06 3.36 50.38
CA LYS A 142 -8.19 2.83 49.59
C LYS A 142 -8.37 3.57 48.26
N VAL A 143 -7.43 3.42 47.34
CA VAL A 143 -7.42 4.08 46.03
C VAL A 143 -7.48 3.02 44.92
N TRP A 144 -8.61 2.94 44.20
CA TRP A 144 -8.91 1.99 43.12
C TRP A 144 -8.74 0.49 43.49
N GLN A 145 -9.49 0.02 44.50
CA GLN A 145 -9.58 -1.42 44.82
C GLN A 145 -10.40 -2.19 43.75
N VAL A 146 -9.78 -2.50 42.60
CA VAL A 146 -10.39 -3.32 41.51
C VAL A 146 -10.49 -4.82 41.87
N ARG A 147 -10.14 -5.18 43.10
CA ARG A 147 -10.33 -6.53 43.64
C ARG A 147 -10.79 -6.45 45.09
N ARG A 148 -12.10 -6.56 45.31
CA ARG A 148 -12.65 -7.16 46.52
C ARG A 148 -13.06 -8.58 46.17
N ASP A 149 -12.67 -9.50 47.03
CA ASP A 149 -13.32 -10.81 47.21
C ASP A 149 -13.36 -11.75 45.99
N ILE A 150 -12.22 -11.90 45.31
CA ILE A 150 -11.89 -13.22 44.74
C ILE A 150 -11.12 -13.95 45.84
N PRO A 151 -11.63 -15.08 46.39
CA PRO A 151 -10.87 -15.89 47.33
C PRO A 151 -9.51 -16.20 46.75
N PHE A 152 -8.46 -16.03 47.56
CA PHE A 152 -7.15 -16.53 47.20
C PHE A 152 -7.23 -18.06 47.30
N VAL A 153 -7.72 -18.71 46.23
CA VAL A 153 -7.57 -20.15 46.07
C VAL A 153 -6.07 -20.38 46.08
N GLU A 154 -5.62 -20.92 47.20
CA GLU A 154 -4.22 -21.18 47.51
C GLU A 154 -3.63 -21.94 46.32
N PRO A 155 -2.69 -21.35 45.56
CA PRO A 155 -2.17 -22.00 44.37
C PRO A 155 -1.44 -23.26 44.83
N GLN A 156 -2.05 -24.42 44.59
CA GLN A 156 -1.47 -25.75 44.87
C GLN A 156 0.03 -25.71 44.59
N ARG A 157 0.84 -26.03 45.60
CA ARG A 157 2.31 -25.92 45.64
C ARG A 157 2.94 -26.09 44.26
N ARG A 158 3.18 -24.98 43.56
CA ARG A 158 4.05 -24.96 42.38
C ARG A 158 5.46 -24.73 42.89
N ASN A 159 6.24 -25.80 42.97
CA ASN A 159 7.59 -25.87 43.55
C ASN A 159 8.64 -24.88 42.98
N PHE A 160 8.26 -24.02 42.03
CA PHE A 160 9.10 -23.00 41.38
C PHE A 160 8.95 -21.59 41.95
N ILE A 161 7.95 -21.32 42.80
CA ILE A 161 7.72 -20.00 43.41
C ILE A 161 7.80 -20.15 44.94
N PRO A 162 8.80 -19.52 45.61
CA PRO A 162 8.87 -19.50 47.07
C PRO A 162 7.60 -18.90 47.70
N ASN A 163 7.19 -19.41 48.86
CA ASN A 163 6.00 -18.90 49.54
C ASN A 163 6.26 -17.50 50.12
N ILE A 164 5.77 -16.47 49.43
CA ILE A 164 5.94 -15.07 49.86
C ILE A 164 4.95 -14.62 50.95
N ALA A 165 3.91 -15.40 51.24
CA ALA A 165 2.84 -14.99 52.15
C ALA A 165 3.31 -14.60 53.56
N PRO A 166 4.30 -15.28 54.20
CA PRO A 166 4.81 -14.90 55.52
C PRO A 166 5.46 -13.51 55.56
N TYR A 167 5.97 -13.01 54.43
CA TYR A 167 6.74 -11.76 54.36
C TYR A 167 5.91 -10.56 53.86
N LEU A 168 4.70 -10.78 53.35
CA LEU A 168 3.78 -9.69 52.95
C LEU A 168 3.48 -8.68 54.09
N PRO A 169 3.31 -9.08 55.37
CA PRO A 169 3.10 -8.13 56.47
C PRO A 169 4.30 -7.22 56.74
N LEU A 170 5.51 -7.60 56.31
CA LEU A 170 6.74 -6.82 56.50
C LEU A 170 6.92 -5.69 55.45
N GLN A 171 5.99 -5.57 54.49
CA GLN A 171 6.03 -4.48 53.50
C GLN A 171 5.78 -3.10 54.15
N PRO A 172 6.36 -2.01 53.61
CA PRO A 172 6.15 -0.65 54.12
C PRO A 172 4.67 -0.26 54.21
N GLN A 173 4.22 0.16 55.39
CA GLN A 173 2.83 0.63 55.58
C GLN A 173 2.65 2.14 55.29
N TYR A 174 3.64 2.76 54.65
CA TYR A 174 3.71 4.18 54.33
C TYR A 174 4.02 4.40 52.83
N THR A 175 3.86 5.64 52.37
CA THR A 175 4.19 6.04 51.00
C THR A 175 5.68 6.38 50.92
N ILE A 176 6.36 5.92 49.87
CA ILE A 176 7.77 6.24 49.58
C ILE A 176 7.81 6.94 48.23
N ASP A 177 8.31 8.17 48.20
CA ASP A 177 8.35 8.97 46.98
C ASP A 177 9.32 8.39 45.94
N LYS A 178 10.59 8.22 46.34
CA LYS A 178 11.69 7.68 45.51
C LYS A 178 12.69 6.89 46.36
N ALA A 179 13.08 5.74 45.84
CA ALA A 179 14.23 4.92 46.23
C ALA A 179 14.68 4.12 45.00
N TRP A 180 15.89 3.55 44.98
CA TRP A 180 16.37 2.81 43.80
C TRP A 180 15.46 1.62 43.46
N TRP A 181 15.06 0.85 44.48
CA TRP A 181 14.12 -0.26 44.32
C TRP A 181 12.71 0.18 43.88
N THR A 182 12.16 1.28 44.43
CA THR A 182 10.79 1.72 44.07
C THR A 182 10.73 2.26 42.65
N SER A 183 11.71 3.09 42.26
CA SER A 183 11.82 3.66 40.91
C SER A 183 12.13 2.56 39.89
N SER A 184 12.95 1.58 40.25
CA SER A 184 13.17 0.38 39.44
C SER A 184 11.87 -0.41 39.23
N ALA A 185 11.20 -0.80 40.31
CA ALA A 185 9.99 -1.62 40.20
C ALA A 185 8.88 -0.91 39.43
N ARG A 186 8.81 0.43 39.51
CA ARG A 186 7.86 1.25 38.76
C ARG A 186 8.18 1.33 37.26
N THR A 187 9.44 1.55 36.86
CA THR A 187 9.82 1.52 35.43
C THR A 187 9.57 0.15 34.83
N GLY A 188 9.86 -0.92 35.57
CA GLY A 188 9.50 -2.31 35.21
C GLY A 188 7.99 -2.50 35.04
N GLN A 189 7.17 -2.03 35.99
CA GLN A 189 5.71 -2.12 35.93
C GLN A 189 5.11 -1.43 34.68
N ILE A 190 5.63 -0.26 34.29
CA ILE A 190 5.22 0.44 33.06
C ILE A 190 5.69 -0.31 31.81
N ALA A 191 6.90 -0.89 31.82
CA ALA A 191 7.39 -1.73 30.72
C ALA A 191 6.49 -2.97 30.50
N PHE A 192 6.08 -3.66 31.57
CA PHE A 192 5.10 -4.76 31.50
C PHE A 192 3.77 -4.32 30.89
N ALA A 193 3.23 -3.16 31.33
CA ALA A 193 1.97 -2.64 30.81
C ALA A 193 2.04 -2.27 29.31
N LEU A 194 3.21 -1.95 28.77
CA LEU A 194 3.42 -1.64 27.35
C LEU A 194 3.53 -2.89 26.46
N LEU A 195 3.83 -4.08 27.00
CA LEU A 195 4.01 -5.32 26.22
C LEU A 195 2.80 -5.67 25.32
N PRO A 196 1.54 -5.68 25.78
CA PRO A 196 0.40 -6.01 24.91
C PRO A 196 0.16 -4.94 23.84
N LEU A 197 0.41 -3.66 24.15
CA LEU A 197 0.26 -2.57 23.18
C LEU A 197 1.29 -2.68 22.05
N CYS A 198 2.54 -3.03 22.40
CA CYS A 198 3.61 -3.28 21.43
C CYS A 198 3.27 -4.46 20.50
N VAL A 199 2.67 -5.53 21.03
CA VAL A 199 2.17 -6.66 20.24
C VAL A 199 1.03 -6.22 19.31
N LEU A 200 0.01 -5.51 19.81
CA LEU A 200 -1.14 -5.05 19.02
C LEU A 200 -0.73 -4.22 17.79
N PHE A 201 0.34 -3.41 17.88
CA PHE A 201 0.86 -2.64 16.75
C PHE A 201 1.55 -3.49 15.65
N ALA A 202 1.87 -4.77 15.92
CA ALA A 202 2.55 -5.67 14.97
C ALA A 202 1.62 -6.65 14.24
N LEU A 203 0.40 -6.86 14.75
CA LEU A 203 -0.57 -7.82 14.24
C LEU A 203 -1.10 -7.42 12.86
N LYS A 204 -1.41 -8.40 12.01
CA LYS A 204 -1.83 -8.18 10.62
C LYS A 204 -3.30 -8.50 10.38
N ALA A 205 -3.80 -9.58 10.96
CA ALA A 205 -5.16 -10.08 10.69
C ALA A 205 -6.18 -9.74 11.79
N PRO A 206 -7.32 -9.07 11.46
CA PRO A 206 -8.52 -9.10 12.29
C PRO A 206 -9.02 -10.55 12.49
N PRO A 207 -9.65 -10.92 13.62
CA PRO A 207 -10.13 -10.03 14.68
C PRO A 207 -9.07 -9.64 15.72
N PHE A 208 -7.93 -10.33 15.78
CA PHE A 208 -6.91 -10.08 16.81
C PHE A 208 -6.14 -8.78 16.59
N ALA A 209 -5.94 -8.35 15.34
CA ALA A 209 -5.49 -7.00 15.01
C ALA A 209 -6.62 -5.97 15.26
N ILE A 210 -6.91 -5.66 16.53
CA ILE A 210 -8.06 -4.83 16.96
C ILE A 210 -8.15 -3.51 16.19
N PHE A 211 -7.02 -2.85 15.95
CA PHE A 211 -6.96 -1.57 15.23
C PHE A 211 -7.33 -1.67 13.74
N ALA A 212 -7.22 -2.86 13.13
CA ALA A 212 -7.58 -3.12 11.74
C ALA A 212 -9.07 -3.50 11.55
N ILE A 213 -9.81 -3.74 12.63
CA ILE A 213 -11.26 -4.00 12.58
C ILE A 213 -11.99 -2.75 12.04
N PRO A 214 -12.96 -2.87 11.12
CA PRO A 214 -13.74 -1.74 10.59
C PRO A 214 -14.44 -0.89 11.66
N PHE A 215 -14.88 -1.52 12.75
CA PHE A 215 -15.50 -0.86 13.91
C PHE A 215 -14.52 0.02 14.72
N MET A 216 -13.20 -0.16 14.59
CA MET A 216 -12.23 0.64 15.33
C MET A 216 -11.73 1.83 14.50
N ILE A 217 -10.53 1.72 13.93
CA ILE A 217 -9.87 2.79 13.17
C ILE A 217 -9.40 2.33 11.78
N GLN A 218 -9.58 1.03 11.50
CA GLN A 218 -9.21 0.34 10.26
C GLN A 218 -7.75 0.59 9.82
N PHE A 219 -6.83 0.72 10.79
CA PHE A 219 -5.39 0.80 10.55
C PHE A 219 -4.76 -0.58 10.65
N PHE A 220 -4.14 -1.01 9.56
CA PHE A 220 -3.36 -2.24 9.48
C PHE A 220 -1.89 -2.00 9.90
N PHE A 221 -1.17 -3.11 10.04
CA PHE A 221 0.27 -3.15 10.33
C PHE A 221 1.10 -2.18 9.47
N ASP A 222 0.72 -1.87 8.23
CA ASP A 222 1.45 -0.96 7.35
C ASP A 222 1.63 0.45 7.94
N LYS A 223 0.65 0.94 8.72
CA LYS A 223 0.74 2.24 9.41
C LYS A 223 1.21 2.12 10.86
N LEU A 224 1.03 0.96 11.49
CA LEU A 224 1.33 0.73 12.91
C LEU A 224 2.75 0.21 13.17
N ALA A 225 3.41 -0.40 12.17
CA ALA A 225 4.77 -0.95 12.29
C ALA A 225 5.80 0.08 12.79
N TRP A 226 5.64 1.37 12.41
CA TRP A 226 6.49 2.44 12.89
C TRP A 226 6.35 2.65 14.42
N LEU A 227 5.12 2.64 14.95
CA LEU A 227 4.85 2.72 16.39
C LEU A 227 5.31 1.47 17.12
N HIS A 228 5.14 0.27 16.54
CA HIS A 228 5.68 -0.98 17.11
C HIS A 228 7.21 -0.87 17.33
N ARG A 229 7.97 -0.44 16.32
CA ARG A 229 9.44 -0.27 16.42
C ARG A 229 9.85 0.68 17.54
N TRP A 230 9.13 1.79 17.74
CA TRP A 230 9.42 2.74 18.83
C TRP A 230 8.95 2.26 20.20
N THR A 231 7.80 1.57 20.28
CA THR A 231 7.28 1.00 21.53
C THR A 231 8.23 -0.08 22.06
N GLY A 232 8.76 -0.94 21.18
CA GLY A 232 9.78 -1.94 21.56
C GLY A 232 11.05 -1.31 22.13
N ARG A 233 11.54 -0.21 21.54
CA ARG A 233 12.69 0.56 22.07
C ARG A 233 12.39 1.21 23.43
N LEU A 234 11.18 1.76 23.60
CA LEU A 234 10.74 2.33 24.88
C LEU A 234 10.66 1.26 25.99
N ILE A 235 10.11 0.08 25.68
CA ILE A 235 10.07 -1.05 26.61
C ILE A 235 11.49 -1.44 27.02
N TRP A 236 12.40 -1.65 26.05
CA TRP A 236 13.79 -1.97 26.34
C TRP A 236 14.47 -0.90 27.19
N PHE A 237 14.28 0.39 26.89
CA PHE A 237 14.82 1.50 27.67
C PHE A 237 14.32 1.52 29.12
N LEU A 238 13.01 1.37 29.34
CA LEU A 238 12.43 1.30 30.69
C LEU A 238 12.90 0.05 31.44
N THR A 239 13.02 -1.11 30.77
CA THR A 239 13.56 -2.33 31.37
C THR A 239 15.07 -2.20 31.67
N SER A 240 15.85 -1.50 30.85
CA SER A 240 17.26 -1.22 31.14
C SER A 240 17.42 -0.34 32.39
N ILE A 241 16.56 0.67 32.57
CA ILE A 241 16.52 1.47 33.80
C ILE A 241 16.14 0.58 34.99
N HIS A 242 15.09 -0.25 34.86
CA HIS A 242 14.70 -1.21 35.89
C HIS A 242 15.89 -2.10 36.33
N VAL A 243 16.55 -2.78 35.39
CA VAL A 243 17.71 -3.64 35.69
C VAL A 243 18.84 -2.84 36.35
N ALA A 244 19.20 -1.68 35.81
CA ALA A 244 20.29 -0.86 36.37
C ALA A 244 19.99 -0.38 37.80
N LEU A 245 18.80 0.15 38.07
CA LEU A 245 18.43 0.66 39.39
C LEU A 245 18.28 -0.47 40.43
N TRP A 246 17.80 -1.65 40.03
CA TRP A 246 17.79 -2.83 40.91
C TRP A 246 19.20 -3.33 41.23
N SER A 247 20.10 -3.35 40.23
CA SER A 247 21.51 -3.70 40.44
C SER A 247 22.19 -2.75 41.43
N VAL A 248 21.91 -1.44 41.36
CA VAL A 248 22.42 -0.46 42.33
C VAL A 248 21.92 -0.74 43.74
N GLN A 249 20.61 -0.97 43.95
CA GLN A 249 20.07 -1.32 45.26
C GLN A 249 20.72 -2.60 45.83
N LEU A 250 20.76 -3.67 45.04
CA LEU A 250 21.25 -4.99 45.47
C LEU A 250 22.76 -5.02 45.77
N VAL A 251 23.53 -4.05 45.28
CA VAL A 251 24.95 -3.86 45.62
C VAL A 251 25.13 -3.00 46.88
N GLN A 252 24.18 -2.11 47.18
CA GLN A 252 24.19 -1.29 48.41
C GLN A 252 23.74 -2.09 49.63
N ASP A 253 22.71 -2.92 49.49
CA ASP A 253 22.14 -3.68 50.61
C ASP A 253 22.88 -5.00 50.85
N HIS A 254 23.01 -5.38 52.12
CA HIS A 254 23.80 -6.52 52.57
C HIS A 254 22.97 -7.44 53.48
N ASN A 255 23.26 -8.74 53.48
CA ASN A 255 22.67 -9.69 54.44
C ASN A 255 23.32 -9.47 55.82
N PRO A 256 22.55 -9.11 56.88
CA PRO A 256 23.10 -8.86 58.21
C PRO A 256 23.71 -10.11 58.87
N SER A 257 23.29 -11.32 58.46
CA SER A 257 23.83 -12.58 58.99
C SER A 257 25.22 -12.93 58.46
N THR A 258 25.59 -12.46 57.25
CA THR A 258 26.79 -12.91 56.53
C THR A 258 27.70 -11.78 56.03
N GLY A 259 27.24 -10.54 56.06
CA GLY A 259 27.97 -9.37 55.56
C GLY A 259 28.17 -9.33 54.04
N ARG A 260 27.52 -10.21 53.26
CA ARG A 260 27.62 -10.22 51.78
C ARG A 260 26.51 -9.39 51.13
N VAL A 261 26.80 -8.78 49.97
CA VAL A 261 25.83 -8.02 49.18
C VAL A 261 24.62 -8.86 48.76
N ALA A 262 23.43 -8.25 48.76
CA ALA A 262 22.18 -8.90 48.38
C ALA A 262 22.21 -9.44 46.93
N TYR A 263 22.99 -8.81 46.05
CA TYR A 263 23.17 -9.20 44.65
C TYR A 263 23.63 -10.65 44.45
N VAL A 264 24.47 -11.19 45.35
CA VAL A 264 24.92 -12.59 45.27
C VAL A 264 23.77 -13.55 45.55
N TYR A 265 22.96 -13.25 46.56
CA TYR A 265 21.81 -14.07 46.95
C TYR A 265 20.64 -13.99 45.96
N ALA A 266 20.51 -12.87 45.25
CA ALA A 266 19.46 -12.69 44.24
C ALA A 266 19.48 -13.80 43.16
N PHE A 267 20.65 -14.35 42.81
CA PHE A 267 20.74 -15.45 41.84
C PHE A 267 20.24 -16.81 42.37
N SER A 268 20.04 -16.98 43.68
CA SER A 268 19.34 -18.16 44.23
C SER A 268 17.82 -18.06 44.08
N TYR A 269 17.28 -16.86 43.81
CA TYR A 269 15.83 -16.64 43.66
C TYR A 269 15.39 -16.85 42.20
N MET A 270 14.70 -17.97 41.92
CA MET A 270 14.32 -18.36 40.54
C MET A 270 13.65 -17.25 39.71
N PRO A 271 12.68 -16.45 40.22
CA PRO A 271 12.11 -15.34 39.45
C PRO A 271 13.14 -14.25 39.07
N PHE A 272 14.20 -14.03 39.84
CA PHE A 272 15.28 -13.10 39.48
C PHE A 272 16.09 -13.61 38.28
N ILE A 273 16.38 -14.92 38.22
CA ILE A 273 17.01 -15.57 37.05
C ILE A 273 16.14 -15.37 35.81
N PHE A 274 14.82 -15.61 35.92
CA PHE A 274 13.89 -15.36 34.81
C PHE A 274 13.88 -13.90 34.34
N GLY A 275 14.15 -12.94 35.23
CA GLY A 275 14.32 -11.51 34.89
C GLY A 275 15.53 -11.26 34.00
N TRP A 276 16.69 -11.82 34.35
CA TRP A 276 17.90 -11.75 33.53
C TRP A 276 17.74 -12.46 32.18
N VAL A 277 17.10 -13.63 32.16
CA VAL A 277 16.76 -14.34 30.90
C VAL A 277 15.83 -13.50 30.04
N ALA A 278 14.76 -12.93 30.60
CA ALA A 278 13.84 -12.06 29.86
C ALA A 278 14.54 -10.82 29.31
N PHE A 279 15.44 -10.19 30.07
CA PHE A 279 16.20 -9.02 29.64
C PHE A 279 17.22 -9.35 28.54
N ALA A 280 17.89 -10.51 28.62
CA ALA A 280 18.80 -10.99 27.59
C ALA A 280 18.05 -11.29 26.28
N LEU A 281 16.88 -11.94 26.35
CA LEU A 281 16.01 -12.19 25.20
C LEU A 281 15.47 -10.88 24.59
N LEU A 282 15.00 -9.94 25.41
CA LEU A 282 14.53 -8.63 24.96
C LEU A 282 15.65 -7.81 24.28
N THR A 283 16.86 -7.81 24.86
CA THR A 283 18.02 -7.13 24.27
C THR A 283 18.43 -7.80 22.96
N SER A 284 18.41 -9.13 22.89
CA SER A 284 18.66 -9.88 21.65
C SER A 284 17.66 -9.52 20.55
N ILE A 285 16.36 -9.42 20.88
CA ILE A 285 15.32 -8.96 19.95
C ILE A 285 15.65 -7.55 19.42
N ILE A 286 16.05 -6.61 20.28
CA ILE A 286 16.37 -5.23 19.86
C ILE A 286 17.62 -5.17 18.97
N VAL A 287 18.69 -5.87 19.33
CA VAL A 287 19.94 -5.92 18.56
C VAL A 287 19.69 -6.53 17.18
N LEU A 288 19.05 -7.69 17.10
CA LEU A 288 18.70 -8.33 15.81
C LEU A 288 17.75 -7.47 14.95
N SER A 289 16.93 -6.63 15.59
CA SER A 289 16.04 -5.67 14.90
C SER A 289 16.75 -4.40 14.41
N MET A 290 18.05 -4.23 14.64
CA MET A 290 18.81 -3.09 14.12
C MET A 290 18.83 -3.10 12.59
N ASN A 291 18.68 -1.91 11.99
CA ASN A 291 18.52 -1.77 10.53
C ASN A 291 19.66 -2.40 9.72
N SER A 292 20.91 -2.35 10.20
CA SER A 292 22.06 -2.96 9.52
C SER A 292 21.99 -4.50 9.49
N ILE A 293 21.68 -5.13 10.63
CA ILE A 293 21.55 -6.59 10.73
C ILE A 293 20.34 -7.06 9.93
N ARG A 294 19.20 -6.40 10.14
CA ARG A 294 17.91 -6.73 9.52
C ARG A 294 17.91 -6.61 7.99
N ARG A 295 18.67 -5.68 7.40
CA ARG A 295 18.81 -5.55 5.94
C ARG A 295 19.65 -6.67 5.33
N ASN A 296 20.71 -7.10 6.03
CA ASN A 296 21.64 -8.10 5.52
C ASN A 296 21.16 -9.54 5.80
N PHE A 297 20.46 -9.75 6.91
CA PHE A 297 20.05 -11.06 7.41
C PHE A 297 18.55 -11.12 7.73
N TYR A 298 17.71 -10.65 6.81
CA TYR A 298 16.27 -10.49 7.04
C TYR A 298 15.57 -11.80 7.45
N GLU A 299 15.91 -12.93 6.84
CA GLU A 299 15.29 -14.23 7.16
C GLU A 299 15.59 -14.67 8.60
N ALA A 300 16.86 -14.62 9.00
CA ALA A 300 17.30 -14.95 10.35
C ALA A 300 16.70 -13.99 11.38
N PHE A 301 16.67 -12.69 11.09
CA PHE A 301 15.95 -11.69 11.89
C PHE A 301 14.48 -12.08 12.07
N TYR A 302 13.76 -12.37 10.99
CA TYR A 302 12.31 -12.64 11.05
C TYR A 302 12.02 -13.90 11.86
N PHE A 303 12.76 -14.99 11.59
CA PHE A 303 12.62 -16.25 12.33
C PHE A 303 12.94 -16.08 13.83
N LEU A 304 14.10 -15.50 14.16
CA LEU A 304 14.50 -15.28 15.54
C LEU A 304 13.55 -14.32 16.27
N HIS A 305 13.06 -13.26 15.61
CA HIS A 305 12.10 -12.35 16.24
C HIS A 305 10.77 -13.05 16.55
N VAL A 306 10.26 -13.90 15.65
CA VAL A 306 9.04 -14.70 15.88
C VAL A 306 9.23 -15.74 16.99
N LEU A 307 10.43 -16.31 17.13
CA LEU A 307 10.77 -17.30 18.16
C LEU A 307 11.04 -16.67 19.55
N LEU A 308 11.80 -15.58 19.59
CA LEU A 308 12.26 -14.94 20.83
C LEU A 308 11.15 -14.18 21.55
N VAL A 309 10.17 -13.63 20.83
CA VAL A 309 9.03 -12.90 21.44
C VAL A 309 8.22 -13.76 22.44
N PRO A 310 7.70 -14.95 22.10
CA PRO A 310 6.96 -15.77 23.05
C PRO A 310 7.84 -16.27 24.21
N LEU A 311 9.12 -16.58 23.96
CA LEU A 311 10.08 -16.94 25.01
C LEU A 311 10.30 -15.78 26.00
N MET A 312 10.53 -14.57 25.50
CA MET A 312 10.68 -13.36 26.30
C MET A 312 9.43 -13.05 27.12
N LEU A 313 8.23 -13.18 26.53
CA LEU A 313 6.97 -12.99 27.24
C LEU A 313 6.77 -14.04 28.35
N ALA A 314 7.10 -15.31 28.10
CA ALA A 314 7.02 -16.37 29.11
C ALA A 314 8.03 -16.16 30.25
N SER A 315 9.29 -15.86 29.94
CA SER A 315 10.30 -15.53 30.96
C SER A 315 9.91 -14.29 31.78
N ALA A 316 9.38 -13.24 31.15
CA ALA A 316 8.86 -12.07 31.86
C ALA A 316 7.66 -12.41 32.76
N ALA A 317 6.76 -13.29 32.31
CA ALA A 317 5.64 -13.78 33.13
C ALA A 317 6.11 -14.52 34.39
N PHE A 318 7.14 -15.36 34.29
CA PHE A 318 7.71 -16.09 35.42
C PHE A 318 8.63 -15.22 36.30
N HIS A 319 9.24 -14.17 35.75
CA HIS A 319 10.00 -13.18 36.51
C HIS A 319 9.13 -12.44 37.55
N HIS A 320 7.90 -12.07 37.19
CA HIS A 320 7.03 -11.32 38.08
C HIS A 320 5.58 -11.83 38.08
N PRO A 321 5.28 -12.90 38.84
CA PRO A 321 3.95 -13.54 38.89
C PRO A 321 2.80 -12.60 39.27
N THR A 322 3.08 -11.47 39.92
CA THR A 322 2.03 -10.49 40.27
C THR A 322 1.76 -9.44 39.18
N LEU A 323 2.40 -9.54 38.00
CA LEU A 323 2.10 -8.75 36.78
C LEU A 323 1.99 -9.62 35.52
N TRP A 324 2.09 -10.94 35.64
CA TRP A 324 2.16 -11.92 34.54
C TRP A 324 1.00 -11.88 33.54
N TRP A 325 -0.16 -11.32 33.90
CA TRP A 325 -1.32 -11.23 33.03
C TRP A 325 -1.10 -10.29 31.84
N TRP A 326 -0.22 -9.29 31.97
CA TRP A 326 0.18 -8.46 30.84
C TRP A 326 0.93 -9.29 29.79
N CYS A 327 1.84 -10.16 30.23
CA CYS A 327 2.59 -11.08 29.38
C CYS A 327 1.69 -12.16 28.77
N TRP A 328 0.84 -12.82 29.57
CA TRP A 328 -0.07 -13.85 29.09
C TRP A 328 -1.14 -13.29 28.16
N GLY A 329 -1.68 -12.09 28.43
CA GLY A 329 -2.61 -11.40 27.53
C GLY A 329 -1.96 -11.03 26.19
N ALA A 330 -0.73 -10.50 26.22
CA ALA A 330 0.04 -10.23 25.00
C ALA A 330 0.31 -11.51 24.20
N LEU A 331 0.69 -12.60 24.87
CA LEU A 331 0.97 -13.89 24.24
C LEU A 331 -0.31 -14.53 23.67
N ALA A 332 -1.43 -14.47 24.38
CA ALA A 332 -2.71 -15.02 23.92
C ALA A 332 -3.23 -14.30 22.67
N ILE A 333 -3.14 -12.97 22.63
CA ILE A 333 -3.50 -12.16 21.45
C ILE A 333 -2.57 -12.50 20.27
N TRP A 334 -1.26 -12.62 20.51
CA TRP A 334 -0.27 -12.98 19.49
C TRP A 334 -0.52 -14.39 18.93
N ALA A 335 -0.72 -15.38 19.80
CA ALA A 335 -0.97 -16.77 19.40
C ALA A 335 -2.31 -16.91 18.66
N GLY A 336 -3.35 -16.22 19.13
CA GLY A 336 -4.65 -16.14 18.47
C GLY A 336 -4.55 -15.58 17.04
N GLU A 337 -3.81 -14.50 16.84
CA GLU A 337 -3.57 -13.95 15.50
C GLU A 337 -2.86 -14.94 14.59
N ARG A 338 -1.87 -15.67 15.10
CA ARG A 338 -1.10 -16.65 14.31
C ARG A 338 -1.92 -17.87 13.95
N LEU A 339 -2.72 -18.40 14.87
CA LEU A 339 -3.65 -19.49 14.59
C LEU A 339 -4.70 -19.06 13.55
N TRP A 340 -5.31 -17.89 13.73
CA TRP A 340 -6.30 -17.35 12.80
C TRP A 340 -5.73 -17.08 11.41
N ARG A 341 -4.53 -16.49 11.32
CA ARG A 341 -3.89 -16.23 10.03
C ARG A 341 -3.45 -17.53 9.34
N TRP A 342 -3.05 -18.54 10.11
CA TRP A 342 -2.78 -19.87 9.57
C TRP A 342 -4.04 -20.57 9.03
N THR A 343 -5.18 -20.50 9.73
CA THR A 343 -6.44 -21.07 9.22
C THR A 343 -6.93 -20.36 7.96
N TRP A 344 -6.83 -19.02 7.90
CA TRP A 344 -7.17 -18.26 6.69
C TRP A 344 -6.21 -18.54 5.53
N TRP A 345 -4.91 -18.60 5.79
CA TRP A 345 -3.93 -19.00 4.78
C TRP A 345 -4.22 -20.40 4.23
N PHE A 346 -4.56 -21.36 5.10
CA PHE A 346 -4.94 -22.70 4.67
C PHE A 346 -6.22 -22.69 3.82
N ALA A 347 -7.24 -21.93 4.22
CA ALA A 347 -8.51 -21.81 3.49
C ALA A 347 -8.34 -21.13 2.10
N ALA A 348 -7.49 -20.11 1.99
CA ALA A 348 -7.24 -19.41 0.73
C ALA A 348 -6.39 -20.25 -0.25
N ASN A 349 -5.46 -21.05 0.26
CA ASN A 349 -4.47 -21.79 -0.55
C ASN A 349 -4.80 -23.27 -0.78
N THR A 350 -5.89 -23.79 -0.19
CA THR A 350 -6.35 -25.18 -0.40
C THR A 350 -7.81 -25.21 -0.82
N SER A 351 -8.15 -26.11 -1.76
CA SER A 351 -9.53 -26.25 -2.25
C SER A 351 -10.49 -26.90 -1.24
N ILE A 352 -9.99 -27.34 -0.09
CA ILE A 352 -10.70 -28.20 0.88
C ILE A 352 -11.85 -27.44 1.57
N LEU A 353 -11.69 -26.14 1.84
CA LEU A 353 -12.74 -25.27 2.39
C LEU A 353 -13.54 -24.50 1.31
N GLY A 354 -13.11 -24.59 0.04
CA GLY A 354 -13.58 -23.71 -1.04
C GLY A 354 -14.74 -24.24 -1.90
N SER A 355 -15.22 -25.48 -1.68
CA SER A 355 -16.17 -26.13 -2.61
C SER A 355 -17.63 -25.69 -2.48
N SER A 356 -17.99 -24.86 -1.49
CA SER A 356 -19.40 -24.63 -1.10
C SER A 356 -20.00 -23.26 -1.45
N SER A 357 -19.27 -22.34 -2.11
CA SER A 357 -19.83 -21.02 -2.48
C SER A 357 -19.57 -20.59 -3.92
N SER A 358 -20.67 -20.51 -4.67
CA SER A 358 -20.81 -19.94 -6.02
C SER A 358 -20.12 -20.67 -7.18
N SER A 359 -20.67 -21.84 -7.52
CA SER A 359 -21.23 -22.00 -8.87
C SER A 359 -22.72 -22.32 -8.75
N LYS A 360 -23.53 -21.31 -8.38
CA LYS A 360 -24.92 -21.32 -8.84
C LYS A 360 -24.84 -21.07 -10.34
N ARG A 361 -24.92 -22.15 -11.11
CA ARG A 361 -24.96 -22.15 -12.57
C ARG A 361 -26.29 -21.53 -13.01
N LEU A 362 -26.39 -20.21 -12.92
CA LEU A 362 -27.42 -19.43 -13.58
C LEU A 362 -27.22 -19.62 -15.08
N HIS A 363 -28.00 -20.52 -15.66
CA HIS A 363 -28.30 -20.43 -17.08
C HIS A 363 -28.78 -19.00 -17.34
N PRO A 364 -28.26 -18.31 -18.37
CA PRO A 364 -28.94 -17.15 -18.89
C PRO A 364 -30.22 -17.65 -19.55
N THR A 365 -31.31 -17.73 -18.78
CA THR A 365 -32.63 -17.63 -19.36
C THR A 365 -32.67 -16.26 -20.01
N ILE A 366 -32.63 -16.22 -21.35
CA ILE A 366 -32.76 -14.98 -22.10
C ILE A 366 -34.19 -14.48 -21.85
N SER A 367 -34.33 -13.64 -20.83
CA SER A 367 -35.52 -12.82 -20.63
C SER A 367 -35.52 -11.80 -21.75
N THR A 368 -36.34 -12.05 -22.78
CA THR A 368 -36.55 -11.14 -23.90
C THR A 368 -37.25 -9.83 -23.49
N ALA A 369 -37.55 -9.63 -22.20
CA ALA A 369 -38.17 -8.43 -21.65
C ALA A 369 -37.19 -7.25 -21.46
N ASP A 370 -35.97 -7.49 -20.97
CA ASP A 370 -35.06 -6.41 -20.56
C ASP A 370 -34.44 -5.65 -21.75
N THR A 371 -34.32 -6.34 -22.90
CA THR A 371 -34.00 -5.71 -24.19
C THR A 371 -35.13 -4.83 -24.73
N LEU A 372 -36.39 -5.09 -24.35
CA LEU A 372 -37.53 -4.27 -24.75
C LEU A 372 -37.71 -3.03 -23.86
N GLU A 373 -37.44 -3.10 -22.55
CA GLU A 373 -37.47 -1.88 -21.70
C GLU A 373 -36.34 -0.89 -22.06
N THR A 374 -35.16 -1.40 -22.41
CA THR A 374 -34.02 -0.54 -22.81
C THR A 374 -34.23 0.11 -24.18
N GLU A 375 -35.00 -0.51 -25.08
CA GLU A 375 -35.49 0.08 -26.34
C GLU A 375 -36.67 1.04 -26.11
N HIS A 376 -37.62 0.71 -25.23
CA HIS A 376 -38.78 1.57 -24.94
C HIS A 376 -38.37 2.91 -24.31
N LEU A 377 -37.32 2.95 -23.49
CA LEU A 377 -36.76 4.21 -22.97
C LEU A 377 -36.03 5.06 -24.03
N ARG A 378 -35.74 4.53 -25.22
CA ARG A 378 -35.32 5.33 -26.39
C ARG A 378 -36.50 5.82 -27.22
N LEU A 379 -37.53 4.99 -27.39
CA LEU A 379 -38.67 5.29 -28.26
C LEU A 379 -39.77 6.14 -27.60
N GLN A 380 -39.87 6.19 -26.27
CA GLN A 380 -40.81 7.07 -25.55
C GLN A 380 -40.46 8.58 -25.58
N SER A 381 -39.50 8.99 -26.42
CA SER A 381 -39.24 10.41 -26.72
C SER A 381 -40.01 10.95 -27.93
N LEU A 382 -40.87 10.12 -28.55
CA LEU A 382 -41.77 10.50 -29.65
C LEU A 382 -43.22 10.05 -29.33
N ASP A 383 -44.15 10.95 -29.62
CA ASP A 383 -45.62 10.84 -29.60
C ASP A 383 -46.34 10.28 -28.37
N SER A 384 -46.96 11.21 -27.64
CA SER A 384 -48.10 10.96 -26.75
C SER A 384 -49.42 11.00 -27.52
N GLN A 385 -50.22 9.90 -27.52
CA GLN A 385 -51.69 9.99 -27.56
C GLN A 385 -52.45 8.66 -27.30
N SER A 386 -53.59 8.78 -26.61
CA SER A 386 -54.77 7.87 -26.57
C SER A 386 -54.78 6.56 -25.75
N PHE A 387 -55.55 6.59 -24.64
CA PHE A 387 -56.72 5.73 -24.34
C PHE A 387 -56.76 4.23 -24.77
N ARG A 388 -56.65 3.27 -23.83
CA ARG A 388 -57.78 2.53 -23.18
C ARG A 388 -57.39 1.26 -22.40
N SER A 389 -58.09 1.13 -21.26
CA SER A 389 -58.55 0.03 -20.40
C SER A 389 -58.29 -1.49 -20.70
N PRO A 390 -58.41 -2.37 -19.66
CA PRO A 390 -57.89 -3.77 -19.69
C PRO A 390 -58.95 -4.90 -19.58
N SER A 391 -58.53 -6.14 -19.88
CA SER A 391 -59.18 -7.40 -19.46
C SER A 391 -58.23 -8.59 -19.78
N SER A 392 -57.55 -9.22 -18.81
CA SER A 392 -58.00 -10.34 -17.96
C SER A 392 -58.14 -11.70 -18.67
N LEU A 393 -57.31 -12.69 -18.32
CA LEU A 393 -57.71 -13.99 -17.73
C LEU A 393 -56.54 -15.00 -17.67
N ASN A 394 -56.43 -15.63 -16.49
CA ASN A 394 -55.59 -16.78 -16.12
C ASN A 394 -56.50 -18.06 -16.22
N PRO A 395 -56.13 -19.29 -15.79
CA PRO A 395 -54.82 -19.94 -15.55
C PRO A 395 -54.76 -21.44 -16.04
N HIS A 396 -53.76 -22.21 -15.56
CA HIS A 396 -53.62 -23.70 -15.58
C HIS A 396 -53.14 -24.36 -16.91
N HIS A 397 -52.44 -25.52 -16.94
CA HIS A 397 -52.08 -26.53 -15.91
C HIS A 397 -50.77 -27.31 -16.26
N GLN A 398 -50.16 -27.97 -15.26
CA GLN A 398 -49.38 -29.26 -15.26
C GLN A 398 -48.86 -29.83 -16.61
N SER A 399 -47.57 -30.11 -16.86
CA SER A 399 -46.55 -30.97 -16.19
C SER A 399 -46.57 -32.47 -16.52
N ASP A 400 -45.40 -32.96 -16.99
CA ASP A 400 -44.82 -34.32 -16.90
C ASP A 400 -45.01 -35.44 -17.97
N LYS A 401 -43.93 -35.62 -18.77
CA LYS A 401 -43.08 -36.85 -18.94
C LYS A 401 -43.40 -37.95 -19.99
N HIS A 402 -42.28 -38.64 -20.34
CA HIS A 402 -42.09 -39.85 -21.17
C HIS A 402 -42.16 -39.64 -22.71
N THR A 403 -41.41 -40.33 -23.59
CA THR A 403 -40.55 -41.54 -23.46
C THR A 403 -39.34 -41.55 -24.43
N VAL A 404 -38.50 -42.59 -24.36
CA VAL A 404 -37.23 -42.84 -25.08
C VAL A 404 -37.44 -43.63 -26.40
N GLY A 405 -36.57 -43.46 -27.43
CA GLY A 405 -36.21 -44.57 -28.34
C GLY A 405 -35.90 -44.28 -29.83
N LEU A 406 -34.60 -44.29 -30.17
CA LEU A 406 -33.96 -44.84 -31.40
C LEU A 406 -34.67 -44.74 -32.79
N HIS A 407 -34.00 -44.14 -33.79
CA HIS A 407 -33.34 -44.89 -34.88
C HIS A 407 -32.47 -44.06 -35.86
N SER A 408 -31.61 -44.81 -36.55
CA SER A 408 -30.49 -44.49 -37.46
C SER A 408 -30.72 -43.52 -38.65
N SER A 409 -29.64 -42.79 -38.98
CA SER A 409 -29.12 -42.45 -40.33
C SER A 409 -30.05 -41.95 -41.46
N LEU A 410 -29.76 -40.77 -42.01
CA LEU A 410 -29.25 -40.56 -43.38
C LEU A 410 -28.95 -39.08 -43.66
N LEU A 411 -27.84 -38.79 -44.34
CA LEU A 411 -27.54 -37.46 -44.89
C LEU A 411 -28.26 -37.26 -46.23
N PRO A 412 -28.69 -36.02 -46.53
CA PRO A 412 -28.51 -35.52 -47.88
C PRO A 412 -27.88 -34.11 -47.94
N ILE A 413 -27.03 -33.97 -48.95
CA ILE A 413 -26.32 -32.74 -49.34
C ILE A 413 -27.31 -31.66 -49.82
N ARG A 414 -27.08 -30.39 -49.46
CA ARG A 414 -27.60 -29.22 -50.20
C ARG A 414 -26.61 -28.06 -50.22
N LEU A 415 -26.50 -27.43 -51.39
CA LEU A 415 -25.61 -26.29 -51.67
C LEU A 415 -26.13 -24.96 -51.06
N PRO A 416 -25.25 -23.96 -50.88
CA PRO A 416 -25.62 -22.67 -50.30
C PRO A 416 -26.40 -21.79 -51.28
N THR A 417 -27.47 -21.15 -50.79
CA THR A 417 -28.09 -19.99 -51.43
C THR A 417 -27.91 -18.81 -50.50
N GLY A 418 -27.17 -17.80 -50.95
CA GLY A 418 -26.87 -16.62 -50.13
C GLY A 418 -28.00 -15.60 -50.18
N SER A 419 -28.32 -15.03 -49.02
CA SER A 419 -29.04 -13.76 -48.89
C SER A 419 -28.10 -12.75 -48.23
N LEU A 420 -27.82 -11.65 -48.92
CA LEU A 420 -27.03 -10.54 -48.39
C LEU A 420 -27.88 -9.77 -47.38
N GLU A 421 -27.52 -9.83 -46.10
CA GLU A 421 -27.97 -8.85 -45.10
C GLU A 421 -26.81 -7.90 -44.78
N LEU A 422 -27.14 -6.61 -44.72
CA LEU A 422 -26.17 -5.51 -44.72
C LEU A 422 -25.78 -5.18 -43.27
N ASP A 423 -24.69 -5.81 -42.80
CA ASP A 423 -24.15 -5.62 -41.47
C ASP A 423 -23.85 -4.13 -41.19
N THR A 424 -24.68 -3.50 -40.35
CA THR A 424 -24.42 -2.13 -39.86
C THR A 424 -23.49 -2.20 -38.66
N ALA A 425 -22.23 -2.56 -38.93
CA ALA A 425 -21.23 -2.91 -37.93
C ALA A 425 -20.88 -1.73 -36.99
N ARG A 426 -21.55 -1.66 -35.83
CA ARG A 426 -21.10 -0.85 -34.70
C ARG A 426 -20.12 -1.66 -33.87
N SER A 427 -18.83 -1.52 -34.20
CA SER A 427 -17.71 -2.28 -33.60
C SER A 427 -17.74 -2.27 -32.06
N THR A 428 -18.24 -3.35 -31.47
CA THR A 428 -17.82 -3.80 -30.14
C THR A 428 -16.40 -4.35 -30.28
N ILE A 429 -15.41 -3.60 -29.79
CA ILE A 429 -14.04 -4.08 -29.68
C ILE A 429 -14.04 -5.19 -28.63
N HIS A 430 -14.13 -6.44 -29.09
CA HIS A 430 -13.85 -7.61 -28.26
C HIS A 430 -12.37 -7.56 -27.86
N HIS A 431 -12.10 -7.03 -26.67
CA HIS A 431 -10.84 -7.29 -25.99
C HIS A 431 -10.84 -8.77 -25.58
N PRO A 432 -9.94 -9.62 -26.10
CA PRO A 432 -9.83 -11.00 -25.64
C PRO A 432 -9.46 -11.04 -24.16
N SER A 433 -9.91 -12.07 -23.47
CA SER A 433 -9.70 -12.21 -22.03
C SER A 433 -8.22 -12.46 -21.72
N PRO A 434 -7.66 -11.83 -20.68
CA PRO A 434 -6.28 -12.09 -20.24
C PRO A 434 -6.13 -13.57 -19.83
N TYR A 435 -4.95 -14.14 -20.05
CA TYR A 435 -4.67 -15.52 -19.64
C TYR A 435 -4.95 -15.73 -18.14
N ILE A 436 -5.74 -16.76 -17.84
CA ILE A 436 -6.12 -17.15 -16.48
C ILE A 436 -5.28 -18.36 -16.07
N PRO A 437 -4.33 -18.22 -15.14
CA PRO A 437 -3.50 -19.33 -14.68
C PRO A 437 -4.31 -20.32 -13.81
N PRO A 438 -3.89 -21.60 -13.74
CA PRO A 438 -4.49 -22.58 -12.84
C PRO A 438 -4.46 -22.13 -11.36
N PRO A 439 -5.51 -22.37 -10.56
CA PRO A 439 -5.57 -21.91 -9.17
C PRO A 439 -4.38 -22.39 -8.30
N GLY A 440 -3.76 -21.45 -7.59
CA GLY A 440 -2.56 -21.67 -6.78
C GLY A 440 -1.25 -21.71 -7.58
N TYR A 441 -1.30 -21.40 -8.87
CA TYR A 441 -0.13 -21.10 -9.68
C TYR A 441 -0.17 -19.64 -10.14
N ALA A 442 1.01 -19.06 -10.32
CA ALA A 442 1.18 -17.73 -10.91
C ALA A 442 1.83 -17.85 -12.28
N HIS A 443 1.28 -17.17 -13.27
CA HIS A 443 1.96 -16.92 -14.55
C HIS A 443 2.85 -15.70 -14.38
N ALA A 444 4.13 -15.87 -14.69
CA ALA A 444 5.18 -14.87 -14.53
C ALA A 444 5.72 -14.43 -15.89
N GLU A 445 5.49 -13.17 -16.25
CA GLU A 445 5.96 -12.54 -17.49
C GLU A 445 7.10 -11.55 -17.18
N LEU A 446 8.12 -11.49 -18.03
CA LEU A 446 9.18 -10.47 -17.97
C LEU A 446 8.72 -9.21 -18.70
N LEU A 447 8.77 -8.07 -18.01
CA LEU A 447 8.54 -6.74 -18.57
C LEU A 447 9.83 -5.90 -18.55
N SER A 448 9.81 -4.83 -19.34
CA SER A 448 10.78 -3.73 -19.30
C SER A 448 11.03 -3.18 -17.88
N GLY A 449 12.21 -2.57 -17.66
CA GLY A 449 12.61 -2.00 -16.37
C GLY A 449 12.86 -3.02 -15.26
N HIS A 450 13.42 -4.19 -15.59
CA HIS A 450 13.65 -5.32 -14.69
C HIS A 450 12.41 -5.69 -13.86
N THR A 451 11.24 -5.81 -14.48
CA THR A 451 9.97 -6.01 -13.74
C THR A 451 9.28 -7.30 -14.13
N VAL A 452 8.93 -8.14 -13.16
CA VAL A 452 8.12 -9.36 -13.35
C VAL A 452 6.65 -9.02 -13.13
N ARG A 453 5.79 -9.31 -14.11
CA ARG A 453 4.33 -9.32 -13.92
C ARG A 453 3.91 -10.71 -13.44
N LEU A 454 3.35 -10.80 -12.23
CA LEU A 454 2.68 -12.01 -11.77
C LEU A 454 1.17 -11.87 -11.94
N ARG A 455 0.55 -12.85 -12.58
CA ARG A 455 -0.91 -13.06 -12.58
C ARG A 455 -1.20 -14.35 -11.83
N LEU A 456 -2.16 -14.38 -10.91
CA LEU A 456 -2.52 -15.58 -10.15
C LEU A 456 -3.99 -15.58 -9.71
N ILE A 457 -4.53 -16.77 -9.45
CA ILE A 457 -5.83 -16.97 -8.78
C ILE A 457 -5.63 -17.90 -7.59
N THR A 458 -6.27 -17.59 -6.45
CA THR A 458 -6.24 -18.44 -5.26
C THR A 458 -7.22 -19.62 -5.39
N PRO A 459 -6.89 -20.84 -4.91
CA PRO A 459 -7.83 -21.96 -4.90
C PRO A 459 -9.11 -21.70 -4.08
N GLY A 460 -8.98 -21.02 -2.94
CA GLY A 460 -10.11 -20.49 -2.19
C GLY A 460 -10.51 -19.11 -2.71
N PHE A 461 -11.79 -18.74 -2.56
CA PHE A 461 -12.26 -17.39 -2.87
C PHE A 461 -11.72 -16.39 -1.84
N LEU A 462 -11.06 -15.33 -2.31
CA LEU A 462 -10.44 -14.31 -1.47
C LEU A 462 -10.84 -12.90 -1.95
N PRO A 463 -11.72 -12.17 -1.24
CA PRO A 463 -12.06 -10.79 -1.55
C PRO A 463 -10.94 -9.81 -1.17
N TRP A 464 -10.74 -8.73 -1.93
CA TRP A 464 -9.88 -7.59 -1.54
C TRP A 464 -10.43 -6.25 -2.00
N ALA A 465 -10.04 -5.18 -1.28
CA ALA A 465 -10.35 -3.79 -1.61
C ALA A 465 -9.25 -3.13 -2.47
N PRO A 466 -9.54 -2.07 -3.24
CA PRO A 466 -8.53 -1.35 -4.02
C PRO A 466 -7.36 -0.86 -3.15
N GLY A 467 -6.15 -0.97 -3.70
CA GLY A 467 -4.89 -0.61 -3.05
C GLY A 467 -4.46 -1.51 -1.88
N GLN A 468 -5.09 -2.68 -1.68
CA GLN A 468 -4.60 -3.67 -0.72
C GLN A 468 -3.43 -4.48 -1.30
N HIS A 469 -2.60 -5.01 -0.41
CA HIS A 469 -1.46 -5.85 -0.74
C HIS A 469 -1.58 -7.25 -0.15
N PHE A 470 -0.84 -8.18 -0.73
CA PHE A 470 -0.73 -9.56 -0.27
C PHE A 470 0.73 -9.91 0.00
N LEU A 471 0.93 -10.85 0.92
CA LEU A 471 2.19 -11.52 1.17
C LEU A 471 2.26 -12.77 0.28
N ILE A 472 3.15 -12.79 -0.72
CA ILE A 472 3.33 -13.95 -1.61
C ILE A 472 4.51 -14.82 -1.17
N LYS A 473 4.42 -16.12 -1.47
CA LYS A 473 5.50 -17.10 -1.30
C LYS A 473 5.59 -17.99 -2.53
N ILE A 474 6.77 -18.00 -3.16
CA ILE A 474 7.10 -18.84 -4.31
C ILE A 474 8.22 -19.80 -3.87
N PRO A 475 7.92 -21.08 -3.59
CA PRO A 475 8.89 -22.04 -3.03
C PRO A 475 10.14 -22.24 -3.90
N SER A 476 9.98 -22.09 -5.21
CA SER A 476 11.02 -22.21 -6.23
C SER A 476 12.04 -21.06 -6.20
N VAL A 477 11.70 -19.93 -5.54
CA VAL A 477 12.64 -18.83 -5.21
C VAL A 477 13.10 -18.93 -3.74
N SER A 478 12.18 -19.03 -2.78
CA SER A 478 12.52 -19.27 -1.37
C SER A 478 11.45 -20.09 -0.65
N ARG A 479 11.90 -21.09 0.09
CA ARG A 479 11.04 -22.05 0.81
C ARG A 479 10.37 -21.47 2.05
N PHE A 480 10.82 -20.34 2.57
CA PHE A 480 10.38 -19.83 3.88
C PHE A 480 9.90 -18.38 3.91
N THR A 481 10.41 -17.51 3.03
CA THR A 481 10.02 -16.09 3.05
C THR A 481 8.65 -15.83 2.44
N THR A 482 7.97 -14.82 2.98
CA THR A 482 6.82 -14.17 2.33
C THR A 482 7.17 -12.72 2.04
N HIS A 483 6.82 -12.22 0.85
CA HIS A 483 7.14 -10.87 0.41
C HIS A 483 5.88 -10.08 0.03
N PRO A 484 5.77 -8.80 0.42
CA PRO A 484 4.55 -8.01 0.28
C PRO A 484 4.51 -7.23 -1.04
N PHE A 485 3.41 -7.36 -1.79
CA PHE A 485 3.18 -6.62 -3.03
C PHE A 485 1.72 -6.16 -3.15
N THR A 486 1.53 -4.89 -3.56
CA THR A 486 0.20 -4.30 -3.81
C THR A 486 -0.45 -4.98 -5.02
N CYS A 487 -1.73 -5.32 -4.88
CA CYS A 487 -2.52 -5.79 -6.01
C CYS A 487 -2.77 -4.63 -6.97
N ALA A 488 -2.39 -4.80 -8.24
CA ALA A 488 -2.65 -3.82 -9.30
C ALA A 488 -4.07 -3.94 -9.88
N SER A 489 -4.72 -5.09 -9.68
CA SER A 489 -6.09 -5.36 -10.12
C SER A 489 -7.13 -5.16 -9.02
N VAL A 490 -8.37 -4.98 -9.44
CA VAL A 490 -9.56 -4.89 -8.59
C VAL A 490 -10.29 -6.23 -8.55
N CYS A 491 -10.81 -6.60 -7.39
CA CYS A 491 -11.68 -7.76 -7.25
C CYS A 491 -13.07 -7.42 -7.82
N ASP A 492 -13.70 -8.29 -8.60
CA ASP A 492 -15.08 -8.14 -9.08
C ASP A 492 -15.85 -9.44 -8.78
N TYR A 493 -16.81 -9.37 -7.86
CA TYR A 493 -17.65 -10.50 -7.46
C TYR A 493 -18.76 -10.84 -8.46
N GLU A 494 -19.10 -9.90 -9.34
CA GLU A 494 -20.16 -10.01 -10.35
C GLU A 494 -19.60 -10.36 -11.74
N SER A 495 -18.27 -10.47 -11.88
CA SER A 495 -17.62 -10.96 -13.09
C SER A 495 -18.10 -12.37 -13.44
N PRO A 496 -18.63 -12.62 -14.66
CA PRO A 496 -19.07 -13.95 -15.08
C PRO A 496 -17.90 -14.90 -15.32
N THR A 497 -16.70 -14.37 -15.58
CA THR A 497 -15.45 -15.14 -15.72
C THR A 497 -14.60 -15.03 -14.45
N ASN A 498 -13.63 -15.94 -14.30
CA ASN A 498 -12.66 -15.89 -13.20
C ASN A 498 -11.72 -14.65 -13.24
N GLU A 499 -11.80 -13.78 -14.26
CA GLU A 499 -11.02 -12.54 -14.35
C GLU A 499 -11.24 -11.62 -13.15
N GLY A 500 -12.46 -11.50 -12.63
CA GLY A 500 -12.76 -10.72 -11.42
C GLY A 500 -12.06 -11.23 -10.16
N ARG A 501 -11.43 -12.41 -10.19
CA ARG A 501 -10.62 -12.99 -9.12
C ARG A 501 -9.11 -12.97 -9.43
N LEU A 502 -8.71 -12.40 -10.57
CA LEU A 502 -7.32 -12.36 -11.00
C LEU A 502 -6.52 -11.34 -10.19
N ILE A 503 -5.59 -11.84 -9.38
CA ILE A 503 -4.64 -11.02 -8.64
C ILE A 503 -3.45 -10.73 -9.57
N VAL A 504 -3.21 -9.45 -9.85
CA VAL A 504 -2.09 -8.99 -10.70
C VAL A 504 -1.11 -8.20 -9.85
N MET A 505 0.18 -8.52 -9.94
CA MET A 505 1.27 -7.83 -9.23
C MET A 505 2.38 -7.44 -10.20
N LEU A 506 2.97 -6.27 -9.98
CA LEU A 506 4.14 -5.78 -10.70
C LEU A 506 5.32 -5.75 -9.72
N ILE A 507 6.29 -6.65 -9.93
CA ILE A 507 7.42 -6.87 -9.03
C ILE A 507 8.70 -6.39 -9.72
N ARG A 508 9.15 -5.19 -9.38
CA ARG A 508 10.45 -4.67 -9.84
C ARG A 508 11.58 -5.38 -9.12
N ALA A 509 12.58 -5.82 -9.88
CA ALA A 509 13.80 -6.42 -9.35
C ALA A 509 14.60 -5.39 -8.54
N ARG A 510 15.07 -5.86 -7.39
CA ARG A 510 15.96 -5.21 -6.43
C ARG A 510 16.75 -6.32 -5.74
N ASN A 511 17.79 -5.93 -5.03
CA ASN A 511 18.62 -6.82 -4.19
C ASN A 511 17.81 -7.87 -3.39
N GLY A 512 18.31 -9.10 -3.35
CA GLY A 512 17.69 -10.24 -2.65
C GLY A 512 16.57 -10.90 -3.45
N TRP A 513 15.52 -11.35 -2.76
CA TRP A 513 14.48 -12.22 -3.30
C TRP A 513 13.84 -11.75 -4.62
N THR A 514 13.67 -10.44 -4.81
CA THR A 514 13.14 -9.88 -6.06
C THR A 514 14.08 -10.03 -7.25
N GLN A 515 15.41 -9.97 -7.03
CA GLN A 515 16.40 -10.30 -8.05
C GLN A 515 16.44 -11.81 -8.31
N ASP A 516 16.33 -12.63 -7.26
CA ASP A 516 16.30 -14.08 -7.39
C ASP A 516 15.08 -14.55 -8.21
N LEU A 517 13.91 -13.91 -8.02
CA LEU A 517 12.73 -14.12 -8.86
C LEU A 517 12.98 -13.72 -10.32
N TRP A 518 13.51 -12.52 -10.57
CA TRP A 518 13.82 -12.05 -11.93
C TRP A 518 14.79 -13.00 -12.65
N ASN A 519 15.87 -13.40 -11.96
CA ASN A 519 16.88 -14.33 -12.49
C ASN A 519 16.28 -15.73 -12.78
N LEU A 520 15.41 -16.23 -11.88
CA LEU A 520 14.72 -17.51 -12.07
C LEU A 520 13.83 -17.51 -13.32
N VAL A 521 12.97 -16.50 -13.45
CA VAL A 521 12.06 -16.35 -14.60
C VAL A 521 12.88 -16.16 -15.88
N SER A 522 13.88 -15.28 -15.88
CA SER A 522 14.75 -15.04 -17.04
C SER A 522 15.42 -16.30 -17.54
N ARG A 523 15.96 -17.14 -16.64
CA ARG A 523 16.56 -18.42 -17.01
C ARG A 523 15.52 -19.38 -17.58
N MET A 524 14.38 -19.58 -16.91
CA MET A 524 13.35 -20.51 -17.37
C MET A 524 12.75 -20.09 -18.72
N THR A 525 12.58 -18.79 -18.98
CA THR A 525 12.14 -18.27 -20.28
C THR A 525 13.18 -18.52 -21.37
N ALA A 526 14.47 -18.29 -21.13
CA ALA A 526 15.54 -18.62 -22.08
C ALA A 526 15.61 -20.13 -22.38
N GLU A 527 15.45 -20.97 -21.36
CA GLU A 527 15.39 -22.43 -21.46
C GLU A 527 14.08 -22.95 -22.11
N HIS A 528 13.13 -22.07 -22.44
CA HIS A 528 11.77 -22.41 -22.92
C HIS A 528 11.04 -23.41 -21.99
N SER A 529 11.34 -23.34 -20.70
CA SER A 529 10.78 -24.21 -19.68
C SER A 529 9.40 -23.69 -19.23
N PRO A 530 8.36 -24.52 -19.22
CA PRO A 530 7.02 -24.10 -18.77
C PRO A 530 6.95 -23.79 -17.26
N GLY A 531 7.98 -24.19 -16.49
CA GLY A 531 8.07 -23.97 -15.04
C GLY A 531 7.51 -25.12 -14.20
N ASP A 532 6.88 -24.80 -13.07
CA ASP A 532 6.29 -25.75 -12.12
C ASP A 532 4.96 -26.38 -12.63
N THR A 533 4.80 -26.60 -13.93
CA THR A 533 3.49 -26.94 -14.52
C THR A 533 2.96 -28.31 -14.09
N PRO A 534 1.69 -28.41 -13.64
CA PRO A 534 0.98 -29.68 -13.63
C PRO A 534 0.69 -30.11 -15.07
N ILE A 535 0.79 -31.42 -15.34
CA ILE A 535 0.80 -32.01 -16.69
C ILE A 535 -0.36 -31.50 -17.58
N CYS A 536 -1.58 -31.37 -17.02
CA CYS A 536 -2.77 -30.94 -17.77
C CYS A 536 -2.86 -29.43 -18.07
N ALA A 537 -1.94 -28.60 -17.55
CA ALA A 537 -1.97 -27.15 -17.75
C ALA A 537 -0.99 -26.64 -18.81
N ALA A 538 -0.02 -27.47 -19.22
CA ALA A 538 1.02 -27.08 -20.18
C ALA A 538 0.45 -26.76 -21.58
N GLU A 539 -0.63 -27.44 -22.00
CA GLU A 539 -1.23 -27.27 -23.33
C GLU A 539 -1.89 -25.90 -23.55
N ASN A 540 -2.20 -25.15 -22.48
CA ASN A 540 -2.86 -23.85 -22.55
C ASN A 540 -1.98 -22.69 -22.07
N LEU A 541 -0.68 -22.90 -21.87
CA LEU A 541 0.24 -21.84 -21.46
C LEU A 541 0.47 -20.87 -22.63
N PRO A 542 0.47 -19.53 -22.42
CA PRO A 542 0.86 -18.57 -23.45
C PRO A 542 2.27 -18.82 -23.96
N SER A 543 2.59 -18.33 -25.16
CA SER A 543 3.93 -18.44 -25.77
C SER A 543 5.06 -17.80 -24.94
N HIS A 544 4.72 -16.96 -23.98
CA HIS A 544 5.63 -16.16 -23.17
C HIS A 544 5.30 -16.26 -21.68
N GLY A 545 6.36 -16.19 -20.86
CA GLY A 545 6.28 -16.34 -19.41
C GLY A 545 6.27 -17.79 -18.94
N VAL A 546 6.30 -17.98 -17.62
CA VAL A 546 6.48 -19.29 -16.97
C VAL A 546 5.46 -19.48 -15.85
N LEU A 547 5.11 -20.72 -15.52
CA LEU A 547 4.18 -21.02 -14.43
C LEU A 547 4.94 -21.37 -13.14
N LEU A 548 4.65 -20.68 -12.03
CA LEU A 548 5.31 -20.86 -10.73
C LEU A 548 4.31 -21.19 -9.63
N ARG A 549 4.60 -22.19 -8.79
CA ARG A 549 3.74 -22.53 -7.65
C ARG A 549 3.76 -21.38 -6.64
N THR A 550 2.60 -20.80 -6.34
CA THR A 550 2.52 -19.57 -5.54
C THR A 550 1.46 -19.65 -4.45
N TYR A 551 1.83 -19.22 -3.24
CA TYR A 551 0.95 -19.12 -2.07
C TYR A 551 0.73 -17.65 -1.67
N VAL A 552 -0.45 -17.34 -1.14
CA VAL A 552 -0.90 -15.97 -0.83
C VAL A 552 -1.38 -15.86 0.63
N ASP A 553 -0.95 -14.84 1.36
CA ASP A 553 -1.41 -14.47 2.71
C ASP A 553 -1.93 -13.01 2.65
N GLY A 554 -3.18 -12.76 3.07
CA GLY A 554 -3.85 -11.45 2.96
C GLY A 554 -5.36 -11.56 2.72
N PRO A 555 -6.03 -10.47 2.28
CA PRO A 555 -5.46 -9.15 1.95
C PRO A 555 -5.06 -8.35 3.20
N PHE A 556 -4.15 -7.40 3.02
CA PHE A 556 -3.71 -6.45 4.04
C PHE A 556 -3.65 -5.02 3.49
N GLY A 557 -3.63 -4.04 4.40
CA GLY A 557 -3.34 -2.64 4.07
C GLY A 557 -4.48 -1.70 4.42
N SER A 558 -4.10 -0.51 4.90
CA SER A 558 -5.03 0.52 5.37
C SER A 558 -5.78 1.27 4.25
N SER A 559 -5.57 0.92 2.97
CA SER A 559 -6.26 1.52 1.82
C SER A 559 -7.78 1.33 1.86
N ILE A 560 -8.26 0.22 2.44
CA ILE A 560 -9.69 -0.12 2.58
C ILE A 560 -10.50 0.93 3.36
N ARG A 561 -9.84 1.81 4.13
CA ARG A 561 -10.47 2.96 4.81
C ARG A 561 -10.78 4.12 3.85
N ALA A 562 -10.30 4.07 2.61
CA ALA A 562 -10.52 5.07 1.59
C ALA A 562 -11.98 5.06 1.11
N ARG A 563 -12.74 6.10 1.48
CA ARG A 563 -14.08 6.34 0.94
C ARG A 563 -13.96 7.16 -0.35
N TRP A 564 -13.51 6.53 -1.43
CA TRP A 564 -13.26 7.20 -2.72
C TRP A 564 -14.49 7.99 -3.20
N GLY A 565 -15.69 7.39 -3.12
CA GLY A 565 -16.96 8.02 -3.48
C GLY A 565 -17.37 9.25 -2.67
N ASN A 566 -16.72 9.57 -1.54
CA ASN A 566 -17.04 10.74 -0.73
C ASN A 566 -16.42 12.06 -1.24
N TYR A 567 -15.66 12.01 -2.34
CA TYR A 567 -14.94 13.15 -2.93
C TYR A 567 -15.42 13.39 -4.35
N SER A 568 -15.52 14.65 -4.79
CA SER A 568 -15.96 14.98 -6.15
C SER A 568 -14.91 14.64 -7.21
N THR A 569 -13.64 14.83 -6.86
CA THR A 569 -12.48 14.63 -7.74
C THR A 569 -11.43 13.76 -7.06
N VAL A 570 -10.92 12.77 -7.79
CA VAL A 570 -9.82 11.91 -7.35
C VAL A 570 -8.58 12.14 -8.21
N LEU A 571 -7.51 12.67 -7.62
CA LEU A 571 -6.21 12.82 -8.26
C LEU A 571 -5.29 11.67 -7.83
N ILE A 572 -4.84 10.85 -8.78
CA ILE A 572 -3.93 9.73 -8.53
C ILE A 572 -2.54 10.12 -9.02
N ILE A 573 -1.55 10.14 -8.12
CA ILE A 573 -0.14 10.43 -8.43
C ILE A 573 0.68 9.19 -8.12
N ALA A 574 1.25 8.59 -9.16
CA ALA A 574 2.12 7.41 -9.05
C ALA A 574 3.56 7.72 -9.49
N GLY A 575 4.55 7.10 -8.84
CA GLY A 575 5.96 7.15 -9.25
C GLY A 575 6.55 5.75 -9.39
N GLY A 576 7.14 5.45 -10.55
CA GLY A 576 7.76 4.16 -10.83
C GLY A 576 6.79 2.99 -10.61
N SER A 577 7.25 1.92 -9.93
CA SER A 577 6.44 0.75 -9.58
C SER A 577 5.34 1.02 -8.54
N GLY A 578 5.26 2.22 -7.96
CA GLY A 578 4.10 2.69 -7.19
C GLY A 578 2.79 2.75 -8.01
N VAL A 579 2.89 2.57 -9.34
CA VAL A 579 1.76 2.46 -10.27
C VAL A 579 0.76 1.36 -9.87
N SER A 580 1.18 0.25 -9.25
CA SER A 580 0.28 -0.84 -8.83
C SER A 580 -0.88 -0.34 -7.95
N PHE A 581 -0.58 0.48 -6.95
CA PHE A 581 -1.59 1.14 -6.11
C PHE A 581 -2.51 2.01 -6.96
N GLY A 582 -1.92 2.88 -7.80
CA GLY A 582 -2.67 3.79 -8.67
C GLY A 582 -3.60 3.09 -9.65
N LEU A 583 -3.22 1.93 -10.19
CA LEU A 583 -4.03 1.15 -11.13
C LEU A 583 -5.25 0.54 -10.46
N SER A 584 -5.07 -0.06 -9.27
CA SER A 584 -6.21 -0.63 -8.54
C SER A 584 -7.23 0.45 -8.14
N VAL A 585 -6.78 1.64 -7.77
CA VAL A 585 -7.66 2.78 -7.44
C VAL A 585 -8.32 3.34 -8.70
N LEU A 586 -7.57 3.54 -9.78
CA LEU A 586 -8.08 4.01 -11.08
C LEU A 586 -9.17 3.07 -11.62
N GLN A 587 -8.88 1.77 -11.69
CA GLN A 587 -9.79 0.76 -12.22
C GLN A 587 -11.07 0.67 -11.38
N TYR A 588 -10.96 0.75 -10.05
CA TYR A 588 -12.11 0.76 -9.14
C TYR A 588 -13.02 1.98 -9.41
N ILE A 589 -12.43 3.18 -9.48
CA ILE A 589 -13.20 4.41 -9.72
C ILE A 589 -13.86 4.40 -11.10
N CYS A 590 -13.15 3.98 -12.14
CA CYS A 590 -13.71 3.88 -13.49
C CYS A 590 -14.88 2.89 -13.57
N MET A 591 -14.80 1.75 -12.88
CA MET A 591 -15.92 0.78 -12.82
C MET A 591 -17.10 1.32 -11.98
N CYS A 592 -16.85 2.04 -10.88
CA CYS A 592 -17.91 2.72 -10.13
C CYS A 592 -18.60 3.81 -10.97
N LEU A 593 -17.82 4.61 -11.73
CA LEU A 593 -18.32 5.63 -12.65
C LEU A 593 -19.12 5.03 -13.82
N SER A 594 -18.80 3.81 -14.26
CA SER A 594 -19.60 3.07 -15.25
C SER A 594 -20.81 2.34 -14.65
N GLY A 595 -21.14 2.56 -13.38
CA GLY A 595 -22.36 2.05 -12.74
C GLY A 595 -22.23 0.75 -11.92
N ARG A 596 -21.02 0.19 -11.74
CA ARG A 596 -20.84 -0.92 -10.78
C ARG A 596 -20.94 -0.44 -9.34
N ASP A 597 -21.45 -1.28 -8.43
CA ASP A 597 -21.42 -0.99 -7.00
C ASP A 597 -20.03 -1.27 -6.43
N GLY A 598 -19.44 -0.28 -5.76
CA GLY A 598 -18.15 -0.42 -5.09
C GLY A 598 -18.08 -1.57 -4.07
N LYS A 599 -19.23 -2.08 -3.59
CA LYS A 599 -19.30 -3.29 -2.76
C LYS A 599 -19.04 -4.58 -3.55
N SER A 600 -19.52 -4.71 -4.79
CA SER A 600 -19.18 -5.86 -5.65
C SER A 600 -17.73 -5.82 -6.11
N LEU A 601 -17.12 -4.64 -6.07
CA LEU A 601 -15.70 -4.40 -6.33
C LEU A 601 -14.79 -4.52 -5.07
N GLY A 602 -15.29 -5.11 -3.99
CA GLY A 602 -14.59 -5.31 -2.72
C GLY A 602 -14.24 -4.05 -1.92
N GLY A 603 -14.70 -2.88 -2.36
CA GLY A 603 -14.61 -1.62 -1.64
C GLY A 603 -15.83 -1.33 -0.77
N GLN A 604 -16.10 -0.04 -0.57
CA GLN A 604 -17.31 0.44 0.12
C GLN A 604 -18.49 0.52 -0.87
N PRO A 605 -19.75 0.37 -0.41
CA PRO A 605 -20.93 0.51 -1.26
C PRO A 605 -21.07 1.94 -1.81
N GLY A 606 -21.39 2.03 -3.10
CA GLY A 606 -21.49 3.27 -3.85
C GLY A 606 -21.00 3.12 -5.29
N GLY A 607 -21.71 3.74 -6.22
CA GLY A 607 -21.43 3.77 -7.66
C GLY A 607 -22.27 4.85 -8.32
N TRP A 608 -22.09 5.07 -9.63
CA TRP A 608 -22.82 6.09 -10.37
C TRP A 608 -24.34 5.98 -10.17
N GLY A 609 -25.00 7.12 -9.92
CA GLY A 609 -26.44 7.19 -9.60
C GLY A 609 -26.79 6.96 -8.12
N ASN A 610 -25.86 6.47 -7.28
CA ASN A 610 -26.09 6.36 -5.85
C ASN A 610 -25.84 7.71 -5.13
N LYS A 611 -26.74 8.12 -4.24
CA LYS A 611 -26.62 9.35 -3.43
C LYS A 611 -25.36 9.40 -2.56
N SER A 612 -24.75 8.26 -2.25
CA SER A 612 -23.48 8.19 -1.50
C SER A 612 -22.22 8.44 -2.35
N PHE A 613 -22.35 8.44 -3.69
CA PHE A 613 -21.22 8.51 -4.61
C PHE A 613 -21.16 9.88 -5.31
N LEU A 614 -20.28 10.73 -4.81
CA LEU A 614 -20.07 12.11 -5.27
C LEU A 614 -19.00 12.24 -6.36
N THR A 615 -18.21 11.19 -6.61
CA THR A 615 -17.09 11.24 -7.56
C THR A 615 -17.61 11.38 -8.99
N LYS A 616 -17.18 12.46 -9.66
CA LYS A 616 -17.50 12.75 -11.06
C LYS A 616 -16.27 12.69 -11.97
N ARG A 617 -15.08 12.89 -11.41
CA ARG A 617 -13.83 13.04 -12.17
C ARG A 617 -12.66 12.34 -11.49
N VAL A 618 -11.83 11.69 -12.30
CA VAL A 618 -10.56 11.10 -11.91
C VAL A 618 -9.45 11.56 -12.85
N ARG A 619 -8.32 11.97 -12.28
CA ARG A 619 -7.11 12.31 -13.02
C ARG A 619 -5.96 11.42 -12.59
N PHE A 620 -5.34 10.73 -13.54
CA PHE A 620 -4.25 9.80 -13.32
C PHE A 620 -2.94 10.41 -13.84
N VAL A 621 -2.03 10.72 -12.93
CA VAL A 621 -0.71 11.28 -13.20
C VAL A 621 0.33 10.23 -12.82
N TRP A 622 1.12 9.78 -13.80
CA TRP A 622 2.16 8.78 -13.55
C TRP A 622 3.52 9.26 -14.02
N LEU A 623 4.48 9.27 -13.09
CA LEU A 623 5.89 9.54 -13.36
C LEU A 623 6.60 8.21 -13.57
N VAL A 624 7.27 8.07 -14.72
CA VAL A 624 7.97 6.85 -15.11
C VAL A 624 9.33 7.18 -15.72
N ARG A 625 10.31 6.28 -15.59
CA ARG A 625 11.69 6.50 -16.06
C ARG A 625 11.76 6.50 -17.59
N GLU A 626 11.26 5.42 -18.20
CA GLU A 626 11.36 5.13 -19.64
C GLU A 626 9.99 5.01 -20.32
N TYR A 627 9.97 5.13 -21.65
CA TYR A 627 8.79 4.88 -22.47
C TYR A 627 8.41 3.38 -22.50
N SER A 628 9.40 2.48 -22.44
CA SER A 628 9.22 1.02 -22.39
C SER A 628 8.24 0.59 -21.29
N HIS A 629 8.41 1.16 -20.10
CA HIS A 629 7.65 0.85 -18.89
C HIS A 629 6.13 1.06 -19.05
N ILE A 630 5.65 1.81 -20.04
CA ILE A 630 4.19 1.98 -20.31
C ILE A 630 3.48 0.61 -20.45
N GLN A 631 4.20 -0.42 -20.89
CA GLN A 631 3.79 -1.83 -20.87
C GLN A 631 3.19 -2.27 -19.52
N TRP A 632 3.68 -1.77 -18.39
CA TRP A 632 3.24 -2.17 -17.05
C TRP A 632 1.75 -1.93 -16.80
N CYS A 633 1.19 -0.86 -17.37
CA CYS A 633 -0.18 -0.42 -17.11
C CYS A 633 -1.10 -0.43 -18.36
N ALA A 634 -0.55 -0.66 -19.55
CA ALA A 634 -1.21 -0.37 -20.82
C ALA A 634 -2.64 -0.93 -20.93
N SER A 635 -2.84 -2.21 -20.62
CA SER A 635 -4.14 -2.88 -20.74
C SER A 635 -5.18 -2.39 -19.72
N ILE A 636 -4.79 -2.14 -18.47
CA ILE A 636 -5.70 -1.60 -17.44
C ILE A 636 -6.10 -0.17 -17.79
N VAL A 637 -5.15 0.67 -18.22
CA VAL A 637 -5.41 2.05 -18.62
C VAL A 637 -6.27 2.11 -19.88
N ARG A 638 -6.01 1.24 -20.88
CA ARG A 638 -6.85 1.10 -22.08
C ARG A 638 -8.30 0.74 -21.74
N ARG A 639 -8.49 -0.21 -20.82
CA ARG A 639 -9.82 -0.63 -20.32
C ARG A 639 -10.52 0.51 -19.58
N CYS A 640 -9.80 1.30 -18.78
CA CYS A 640 -10.37 2.49 -18.13
C CYS A 640 -10.82 3.55 -19.16
N LEU A 641 -9.99 3.81 -20.19
CA LEU A 641 -10.31 4.72 -21.30
C LEU A 641 -11.51 4.28 -22.16
N SER A 642 -11.88 2.98 -22.17
CA SER A 642 -13.10 2.51 -22.84
C SER A 642 -14.34 2.47 -21.94
N LEU A 643 -14.18 2.47 -20.61
CA LEU A 643 -15.29 2.42 -19.65
C LEU A 643 -15.96 3.77 -19.36
N VAL A 644 -15.19 4.86 -19.42
CA VAL A 644 -15.67 6.21 -19.01
C VAL A 644 -15.30 7.28 -20.03
N PRO A 645 -16.12 8.34 -20.19
CA PRO A 645 -15.83 9.42 -21.13
C PRO A 645 -14.61 10.26 -20.70
N LEU A 646 -13.94 10.86 -21.69
CA LEU A 646 -12.74 11.71 -21.49
C LEU A 646 -12.97 12.96 -20.62
N SER A 647 -14.23 13.36 -20.37
CA SER A 647 -14.57 14.40 -19.39
C SER A 647 -14.37 13.93 -17.95
N ALA A 648 -14.67 12.65 -17.69
CA ALA A 648 -14.57 12.02 -16.37
C ALA A 648 -13.17 11.45 -16.08
N LEU A 649 -12.41 11.06 -17.10
CA LEU A 649 -11.06 10.49 -16.97
C LEU A 649 -10.01 11.29 -17.77
N GLN A 650 -9.02 11.82 -17.07
CA GLN A 650 -7.79 12.37 -17.67
C GLN A 650 -6.58 11.54 -17.28
N ILE A 651 -5.71 11.23 -18.25
CA ILE A 651 -4.45 10.49 -18.06
C ILE A 651 -3.28 11.35 -18.56
N ASP A 652 -2.28 11.52 -17.71
CA ASP A 652 -1.06 12.28 -17.95
C ASP A 652 0.16 11.42 -17.55
N ILE A 653 0.95 10.93 -18.53
CA ILE A 653 2.16 10.15 -18.26
C ILE A 653 3.40 11.02 -18.51
N PHE A 654 4.31 11.06 -17.53
CA PHE A 654 5.52 11.88 -17.56
C PHE A 654 6.77 10.99 -17.58
N ILE A 655 7.54 11.08 -18.67
CA ILE A 655 8.81 10.39 -18.85
C ILE A 655 9.95 11.24 -18.28
N THR A 656 10.65 10.70 -17.29
CA THR A 656 11.64 11.43 -16.48
C THR A 656 13.09 11.23 -16.91
N ASN A 657 13.41 10.16 -17.66
CA ASN A 657 14.75 9.99 -18.23
C ASN A 657 14.88 10.77 -19.54
N PHE A 658 15.40 11.99 -19.46
CA PHE A 658 15.76 12.80 -20.61
C PHE A 658 17.06 13.56 -20.34
N LYS A 659 17.87 13.75 -21.38
CA LYS A 659 19.03 14.64 -21.28
C LYS A 659 18.51 16.08 -21.31
N PRO A 660 18.83 16.95 -20.33
CA PRO A 660 18.44 18.35 -20.39
C PRO A 660 19.11 19.00 -21.61
N ILE A 661 18.33 19.77 -22.37
CA ILE A 661 18.87 20.59 -23.46
C ILE A 661 19.83 21.58 -22.83
N ALA A 662 21.12 21.50 -23.18
CA ALA A 662 22.10 22.49 -22.75
C ALA A 662 21.64 23.86 -23.26
N LEU A 663 21.51 24.83 -22.36
CA LEU A 663 21.16 26.20 -22.73
C LEU A 663 22.14 26.67 -23.80
N LYS A 664 21.62 26.92 -25.00
CA LYS A 664 22.38 27.54 -26.08
C LYS A 664 22.74 28.93 -25.58
N LYS A 665 23.98 29.10 -25.12
CA LYS A 665 24.49 30.36 -24.60
C LYS A 665 24.19 31.41 -25.68
N SER A 666 23.45 32.46 -25.33
CA SER A 666 23.15 33.50 -26.28
C SER A 666 24.47 34.17 -26.68
N ASP A 667 24.82 34.08 -27.96
CA ASP A 667 26.00 34.75 -28.55
C ASP A 667 25.74 36.27 -28.70
N ILE A 668 25.16 36.88 -27.66
CA ILE A 668 25.10 38.32 -27.50
C ILE A 668 26.42 38.71 -26.85
N PRO A 669 27.34 39.42 -27.55
CA PRO A 669 28.55 39.91 -26.92
C PRO A 669 28.16 40.82 -25.73
N PRO A 670 28.86 40.72 -24.59
CA PRO A 670 28.46 41.46 -23.39
C PRO A 670 28.43 42.95 -23.68
N LEU A 671 27.29 43.58 -23.39
CA LEU A 671 27.11 45.03 -23.46
C LEU A 671 28.22 45.70 -22.64
N GLN A 672 29.16 46.35 -23.32
CA GLN A 672 30.22 47.08 -22.68
C GLN A 672 29.61 48.25 -21.90
N VAL A 673 29.75 48.20 -20.58
CA VAL A 673 29.42 49.32 -19.71
C VAL A 673 30.32 50.50 -20.11
N PRO A 674 29.77 51.67 -20.49
CA PRO A 674 30.60 52.78 -20.96
C PRO A 674 31.42 53.34 -19.80
N GLN A 675 32.74 53.11 -19.83
CA GLN A 675 33.65 53.77 -18.91
C GLN A 675 33.85 55.24 -19.30
N ARG A 676 33.88 56.11 -18.29
CA ARG A 676 34.14 57.55 -18.44
C ARG A 676 35.52 57.78 -19.08
N PRO A 677 35.66 58.77 -19.98
CA PRO A 677 36.94 59.02 -20.66
C PRO A 677 37.94 59.71 -19.72
N LEU A 678 39.20 59.29 -19.81
CA LEU A 678 40.36 60.08 -19.38
C LEU A 678 41.24 60.32 -20.61
N PHE A 679 41.74 61.55 -20.78
CA PHE A 679 42.37 62.02 -22.01
C PHE A 679 43.90 61.84 -22.04
N THR A 680 44.44 61.87 -23.26
CA THR A 680 45.86 61.94 -23.68
C THR A 680 46.68 60.64 -23.56
N SER A 681 47.53 60.25 -24.53
CA SER A 681 48.06 60.98 -25.70
C SER A 681 48.14 60.13 -27.00
N GLU A 682 47.63 60.69 -28.10
CA GLU A 682 47.91 60.36 -29.52
C GLU A 682 49.42 60.60 -29.88
N PRO A 683 50.00 60.14 -31.04
CA PRO A 683 49.33 60.27 -32.34
C PRO A 683 49.67 59.34 -33.57
N VAL A 684 48.80 59.47 -34.60
CA VAL A 684 49.03 59.34 -36.07
C VAL A 684 48.65 58.04 -36.82
N ARG A 685 47.46 58.09 -37.46
CA ARG A 685 47.08 57.83 -38.90
C ARG A 685 47.47 56.49 -39.57
N PHE A 686 46.57 55.87 -40.36
CA PHE A 686 45.98 56.48 -41.57
C PHE A 686 44.49 56.17 -41.84
N GLU A 687 43.88 57.15 -42.53
CA GLU A 687 42.51 57.33 -43.02
C GLU A 687 41.77 56.03 -43.39
N ASP A 688 40.58 55.78 -42.85
CA ASP A 688 39.27 56.35 -43.24
C ASP A 688 38.82 55.97 -44.67
N LEU A 689 37.64 55.32 -44.76
CA LEU A 689 36.55 55.58 -45.73
C LEU A 689 35.41 54.54 -45.59
N GLN A 690 34.35 54.93 -44.87
CA GLN A 690 32.96 54.46 -45.10
C GLN A 690 32.43 55.10 -46.41
N PRO A 691 31.26 54.73 -47.03
CA PRO A 691 30.03 54.21 -46.40
C PRO A 691 29.28 53.12 -47.26
N PRO A 692 27.98 52.78 -47.01
CA PRO A 692 27.39 51.48 -47.40
C PRO A 692 26.37 51.53 -48.55
N HIS A 693 25.85 50.37 -48.99
CA HIS A 693 24.41 50.21 -49.34
C HIS A 693 23.98 48.73 -49.46
N PRO A 694 22.68 48.39 -49.34
CA PRO A 694 22.15 47.02 -49.41
C PRO A 694 21.52 46.70 -50.78
N SER A 695 21.19 45.43 -51.04
CA SER A 695 20.40 45.02 -52.22
C SER A 695 19.44 43.86 -51.95
N PHE A 696 18.29 43.93 -52.60
CA PHE A 696 17.10 43.08 -52.43
C PHE A 696 17.13 41.78 -53.26
N ALA A 697 16.19 40.90 -52.91
CA ALA A 697 15.41 40.00 -53.77
C ALA A 697 16.01 38.68 -54.30
N ARG A 698 15.16 37.65 -54.18
CA ARG A 698 14.86 36.52 -55.08
C ARG A 698 15.90 36.13 -56.15
N ASP A 699 16.24 34.84 -56.19
CA ASP A 699 15.56 33.92 -57.13
C ASP A 699 15.76 32.44 -56.77
N SER A 700 14.82 31.60 -57.21
CA SER A 700 14.95 30.14 -57.29
C SER A 700 15.25 29.78 -58.76
N PRO A 701 15.98 28.68 -59.05
CA PRO A 701 15.21 27.51 -59.48
C PRO A 701 15.81 26.11 -59.15
N SER A 702 14.89 25.15 -59.01
CA SER A 702 14.96 23.73 -59.39
C SER A 702 16.24 22.89 -59.19
N SER A 703 16.11 21.93 -58.26
CA SER A 703 16.43 20.50 -58.41
C SER A 703 17.85 20.05 -58.82
N PHE A 704 18.53 19.42 -57.86
CA PHE A 704 18.98 18.04 -58.05
C PHE A 704 18.54 17.18 -56.86
N ARG A 705 18.00 15.98 -57.14
CA ARG A 705 17.71 14.97 -56.12
C ARG A 705 19.00 14.18 -55.84
N SER A 706 19.30 13.98 -54.57
CA SER A 706 20.14 12.87 -54.12
C SER A 706 19.53 12.33 -52.83
N ASP A 707 18.99 11.11 -52.88
CA ASP A 707 18.41 10.45 -51.72
C ASP A 707 19.51 10.09 -50.71
N SER A 708 19.40 10.61 -49.50
CA SER A 708 20.09 10.07 -48.32
C SER A 708 19.16 10.12 -47.10
N ASN A 709 18.39 9.05 -46.94
CA ASN A 709 17.71 8.74 -45.68
C ASN A 709 18.76 8.39 -44.61
N ASP A 710 19.32 9.39 -43.94
CA ASP A 710 19.82 9.29 -42.55
C ASP A 710 20.29 10.65 -42.01
N SER A 711 19.37 11.42 -41.41
CA SER A 711 19.70 12.58 -40.55
C SER A 711 18.48 13.14 -39.78
N LEU A 712 17.72 12.27 -39.09
CA LEU A 712 16.72 12.69 -38.11
C LEU A 712 17.29 12.65 -36.68
N ASP A 713 18.35 13.42 -36.42
CA ASP A 713 18.98 13.47 -35.08
C ASP A 713 19.58 14.83 -34.70
N ASN A 714 19.09 15.95 -35.27
CA ASN A 714 19.66 17.28 -34.94
C ASN A 714 18.70 18.48 -35.02
N SER A 715 17.47 18.34 -34.54
CA SER A 715 16.58 19.49 -34.26
C SER A 715 15.63 19.23 -33.07
N ASP A 716 16.18 18.67 -31.99
CA ASP A 716 15.44 18.27 -30.78
C ASP A 716 15.19 19.45 -29.82
N SER A 717 14.31 20.37 -30.20
CA SER A 717 13.52 21.14 -29.21
C SER A 717 12.37 20.26 -28.70
N ASP A 718 12.72 19.10 -28.14
CA ASP A 718 11.82 17.96 -27.92
C ASP A 718 11.10 17.99 -26.56
N ILE A 719 11.30 19.08 -25.80
CA ILE A 719 10.47 19.44 -24.64
C ILE A 719 9.24 20.17 -25.17
N ASP A 720 8.06 19.57 -24.97
CA ASP A 720 6.78 20.21 -25.27
C ASP A 720 6.53 21.35 -24.26
N LEU A 721 7.02 22.55 -24.60
CA LEU A 721 6.98 23.73 -23.74
C LEU A 721 5.56 24.23 -23.49
N SER A 722 4.55 23.83 -24.29
CA SER A 722 3.15 24.28 -24.13
C SER A 722 2.59 24.03 -22.71
N TYR A 723 2.99 22.91 -22.09
CA TYR A 723 2.65 22.57 -20.71
C TYR A 723 3.29 23.51 -19.67
N TYR A 724 4.39 24.16 -20.01
CA TYR A 724 5.17 25.03 -19.13
C TYR A 724 4.85 26.50 -19.34
N THR A 725 4.66 26.93 -20.59
CA THR A 725 4.36 28.31 -21.03
C THR A 725 2.90 28.70 -20.82
N GLY A 726 1.96 27.74 -20.77
CA GLY A 726 0.58 28.00 -20.37
C GLY A 726 -0.14 28.97 -21.30
N GLU A 727 -0.06 28.74 -22.61
CA GLU A 727 -0.63 29.63 -23.63
C GLU A 727 -2.17 29.55 -23.68
N SER A 728 -2.78 30.17 -22.68
CA SER A 728 -4.21 30.49 -22.63
C SER A 728 -4.39 31.89 -22.03
N GLY A 729 -3.98 32.91 -22.79
CA GLY A 729 -4.63 34.22 -22.84
C GLY A 729 -4.44 35.20 -21.67
N ASP A 730 -3.34 35.16 -20.91
CA ASP A 730 -3.03 36.20 -19.92
C ASP A 730 -1.66 36.87 -20.19
N PRO A 731 -1.64 38.11 -20.73
CA PRO A 731 -0.41 38.80 -21.16
C PRO A 731 0.37 39.48 -20.00
N MET A 732 0.05 39.18 -18.73
CA MET A 732 0.66 39.82 -17.55
C MET A 732 1.22 38.85 -16.50
N ALA A 733 1.45 37.58 -16.85
CA ALA A 733 2.26 36.69 -16.02
C ALA A 733 3.76 37.05 -16.15
N PRO A 734 4.52 37.23 -15.06
CA PRO A 734 5.94 37.55 -15.14
C PRO A 734 6.75 36.39 -15.76
N GLU A 735 7.76 36.74 -16.55
CA GLU A 735 8.73 35.79 -17.14
C GLU A 735 9.63 35.15 -16.07
N GLU A 736 9.07 34.26 -15.25
CA GLU A 736 9.86 33.41 -14.36
C GLU A 736 9.87 31.94 -14.82
N ASP A 737 11.10 31.45 -14.94
CA ASP A 737 11.50 30.04 -14.91
C ASP A 737 11.33 29.20 -16.20
N ILE A 738 12.04 29.62 -17.26
CA ILE A 738 12.51 28.71 -18.34
C ILE A 738 13.74 27.90 -17.86
N GLY A 739 13.75 27.47 -16.59
CA GLY A 739 14.86 26.80 -15.90
C GLY A 739 14.85 25.26 -15.95
N LEU A 740 14.10 24.67 -16.88
CA LEU A 740 13.87 23.21 -16.98
C LEU A 740 15.13 22.35 -17.22
N ALA A 741 16.28 22.97 -17.40
CA ALA A 741 17.56 22.30 -17.63
C ALA A 741 18.38 22.02 -16.36
N HIS A 742 17.95 22.44 -15.15
CA HIS A 742 18.83 22.48 -13.96
C HIS A 742 18.44 21.62 -12.74
N GLU A 743 17.37 20.81 -12.79
CA GLU A 743 17.10 19.85 -11.70
C GLU A 743 17.87 18.53 -11.87
N SER A 744 19.05 18.43 -11.23
CA SER A 744 19.93 17.25 -11.26
C SER A 744 19.38 15.97 -10.62
N HIS A 745 18.10 15.93 -10.23
CA HIS A 745 17.52 14.91 -9.34
C HIS A 745 16.13 14.40 -9.74
N ILE A 746 15.67 14.61 -10.98
CA ILE A 746 14.31 14.21 -11.43
C ILE A 746 14.08 12.69 -11.27
N LEU A 747 15.09 11.86 -11.52
CA LEU A 747 15.03 10.40 -11.35
C LEU A 747 14.74 9.95 -9.90
N GLU A 748 14.98 10.80 -8.89
CA GLU A 748 14.60 10.51 -7.51
C GLU A 748 13.08 10.33 -7.37
N LEU A 749 12.26 10.91 -8.26
CA LEU A 749 10.80 10.81 -8.22
C LEU A 749 10.26 9.47 -8.74
N THR A 750 11.08 8.70 -9.47
CA THR A 750 10.69 7.43 -10.09
C THR A 750 11.45 6.21 -9.54
N ASN A 751 12.69 6.40 -9.10
CA ASN A 751 13.54 5.32 -8.58
C ASN A 751 13.43 5.19 -7.07
N PHE A 752 13.32 3.97 -6.57
CA PHE A 752 13.41 3.63 -5.16
C PHE A 752 14.86 3.28 -4.78
N ASP A 753 15.21 3.42 -3.50
CA ASP A 753 16.54 3.03 -3.00
C ASP A 753 16.82 1.53 -3.29
N GLY A 754 17.84 1.27 -4.11
CA GLY A 754 18.27 -0.09 -4.47
C GLY A 754 17.51 -0.73 -5.64
N ASP A 755 16.80 0.07 -6.44
CA ASP A 755 16.46 -0.31 -7.83
C ASP A 755 17.76 -0.46 -8.65
N ASP A 756 17.83 -1.46 -9.53
CA ASP A 756 18.90 -1.53 -10.53
C ASP A 756 18.61 -0.55 -11.68
N ASP A 757 19.65 0.19 -12.07
CA ASP A 757 19.62 1.19 -13.13
C ASP A 757 20.24 0.70 -14.45
N THR A 758 20.82 -0.52 -14.49
CA THR A 758 21.40 -1.14 -15.68
C THR A 758 20.39 -1.17 -16.85
N ALA A 759 20.84 -0.74 -18.03
CA ALA A 759 20.02 -0.75 -19.23
C ALA A 759 19.89 -2.18 -19.77
N LEU A 760 18.65 -2.67 -19.88
CA LEU A 760 18.39 -3.98 -20.46
C LEU A 760 18.59 -3.95 -22.00
N PRO A 761 19.25 -4.95 -22.60
CA PRO A 761 19.22 -5.15 -24.04
C PRO A 761 17.78 -5.17 -24.56
N GLY A 762 17.51 -4.53 -25.70
CA GLY A 762 16.16 -4.44 -26.27
C GLY A 762 15.24 -3.38 -25.66
N GLU A 763 15.40 -3.01 -24.39
CA GLU A 763 14.57 -1.99 -23.73
C GLU A 763 14.65 -0.63 -24.45
N HIS A 764 15.87 -0.20 -24.79
CA HIS A 764 16.07 1.05 -25.54
C HIS A 764 15.38 1.03 -26.92
N ASN A 765 15.29 -0.14 -27.57
CA ASN A 765 14.58 -0.29 -28.84
C ASN A 765 13.07 -0.15 -28.65
N LEU A 766 12.52 -0.76 -27.57
CA LEU A 766 11.13 -0.61 -27.20
C LEU A 766 10.79 0.85 -26.85
N SER A 767 11.57 1.52 -25.99
CA SER A 767 11.41 2.94 -25.68
C SER A 767 11.39 3.82 -26.93
N ARG A 768 12.29 3.59 -27.89
CA ARG A 768 12.31 4.34 -29.17
C ARG A 768 11.06 4.07 -30.01
N LYS A 769 10.60 2.81 -30.11
CA LYS A 769 9.38 2.44 -30.85
C LYS A 769 8.13 3.12 -30.24
N VAL A 770 7.99 3.05 -28.92
CA VAL A 770 6.87 3.64 -28.17
C VAL A 770 6.90 5.18 -28.23
N LYS A 771 8.08 5.82 -28.11
CA LYS A 771 8.24 7.28 -28.31
C LYS A 771 7.79 7.71 -29.71
N LYS A 772 8.21 6.97 -30.75
CA LYS A 772 7.87 7.27 -32.15
C LYS A 772 6.36 7.17 -32.41
N GLU A 773 5.72 6.09 -31.97
CA GLU A 773 4.27 5.89 -32.12
C GLU A 773 3.48 6.95 -31.34
N GLY A 774 3.83 7.23 -30.09
CA GLY A 774 3.19 8.29 -29.29
C GLY A 774 3.37 9.70 -29.88
N LYS A 775 4.49 9.97 -30.58
CA LYS A 775 4.70 11.23 -31.32
C LYS A 775 3.83 11.29 -32.60
N LEU A 776 3.68 10.17 -33.32
CA LEU A 776 2.83 10.04 -34.51
C LEU A 776 1.34 10.25 -34.17
N ARG A 777 0.83 9.56 -33.13
CA ARG A 777 -0.56 9.67 -32.69
C ARG A 777 -0.92 11.06 -32.21
N ARG A 778 -0.11 11.68 -31.35
CA ARG A 778 -0.31 13.08 -30.94
C ARG A 778 -0.32 14.04 -32.12
N ALA A 779 0.49 13.79 -33.16
CA ALA A 779 0.46 14.60 -34.38
C ALA A 779 -0.84 14.41 -35.19
N GLN A 780 -1.37 13.17 -35.28
CA GLN A 780 -2.67 12.89 -35.88
C GLN A 780 -3.81 13.55 -35.10
N SER A 781 -3.87 13.37 -33.77
CA SER A 781 -4.90 13.96 -32.90
C SER A 781 -4.91 15.49 -32.95
N ARG A 782 -3.73 16.14 -33.02
CA ARG A 782 -3.63 17.59 -33.25
C ARG A 782 -4.15 18.01 -34.63
N LYS A 783 -3.86 17.24 -35.70
CA LYS A 783 -4.42 17.51 -37.03
C LYS A 783 -5.94 17.40 -37.03
N PHE A 784 -6.52 16.32 -36.49
CA PHE A 784 -7.97 16.16 -36.37
C PHE A 784 -8.63 17.28 -35.54
N SER A 785 -8.01 17.72 -34.44
CA SER A 785 -8.52 18.83 -33.63
C SER A 785 -8.46 20.17 -34.38
N SER A 786 -7.36 20.44 -35.10
CA SER A 786 -7.20 21.62 -35.95
C SER A 786 -8.20 21.63 -37.11
N GLU A 787 -8.35 20.51 -37.84
CA GLU A 787 -9.32 20.37 -38.94
C GLU A 787 -10.77 20.52 -38.45
N LYS A 788 -11.10 19.98 -37.26
CA LYS A 788 -12.42 20.18 -36.64
C LYS A 788 -12.67 21.64 -36.28
N THR A 789 -11.66 22.34 -35.77
CA THR A 789 -11.73 23.77 -35.45
C THR A 789 -11.86 24.61 -36.73
N VAL A 790 -11.09 24.33 -37.77
CA VAL A 790 -11.18 25.00 -39.08
C VAL A 790 -12.54 24.77 -39.74
N ARG A 791 -13.10 23.56 -39.68
CA ARG A 791 -14.45 23.26 -40.20
C ARG A 791 -15.58 23.95 -39.42
N LEU A 792 -15.39 24.21 -38.12
CA LEU A 792 -16.34 24.97 -37.31
C LEU A 792 -16.25 26.49 -37.51
N LEU A 793 -15.15 26.98 -38.09
CA LEU A 793 -14.89 28.40 -38.37
C LEU A 793 -15.12 28.80 -39.84
N GLN A 794 -15.40 27.85 -40.74
CA GLN A 794 -15.79 28.17 -42.12
C GLN A 794 -17.28 28.57 -42.19
N PRO A 795 -17.63 29.78 -42.67
CA PRO A 795 -19.01 30.09 -43.01
C PRO A 795 -19.45 29.27 -44.23
N PRO A 796 -20.75 28.98 -44.40
CA PRO A 796 -21.24 28.17 -45.52
C PRO A 796 -21.01 28.89 -46.86
N SER A 797 -19.94 28.49 -47.57
CA SER A 797 -19.61 29.00 -48.88
C SER A 797 -20.63 28.53 -49.91
N ARG A 798 -21.28 29.48 -50.61
CA ARG A 798 -22.16 29.20 -51.75
C ARG A 798 -21.44 28.35 -52.82
N PRO A 799 -22.11 27.38 -53.45
CA PRO A 799 -21.54 26.68 -54.60
C PRO A 799 -21.50 27.63 -55.81
N SER A 800 -20.32 27.83 -56.38
CA SER A 800 -20.12 28.49 -57.68
C SER A 800 -20.01 27.43 -58.78
N ASN A 801 -20.90 27.47 -59.77
CA ASN A 801 -20.94 26.55 -60.91
C ASN A 801 -19.63 26.54 -61.71
N MET A 802 -19.25 25.37 -62.21
CA MET A 802 -18.54 25.26 -63.49
C MET A 802 -19.05 24.04 -64.28
N GLN A 803 -19.10 24.19 -65.61
CA GLN A 803 -19.93 23.49 -66.60
C GLN A 803 -20.05 21.94 -66.59
N LEU A 804 -21.19 21.51 -67.15
CA LEU A 804 -21.49 20.15 -67.64
C LEU A 804 -20.51 19.65 -68.73
N ALA A 805 -20.35 18.33 -68.76
CA ALA A 805 -20.56 17.54 -69.98
C ALA A 805 -21.52 16.36 -69.68
N ALA A 806 -22.36 15.99 -70.66
CA ALA A 806 -23.51 15.08 -70.56
C ALA A 806 -23.17 13.62 -70.13
N ASN A 807 -24.08 12.76 -69.62
CA ASN A 807 -25.39 12.38 -70.19
C ASN A 807 -26.39 11.78 -69.17
N GLY A 808 -27.69 12.14 -69.29
CA GLY A 808 -28.88 11.31 -68.97
C GLY A 808 -29.22 10.98 -67.50
N VAL A 809 -30.48 10.82 -67.04
CA VAL A 809 -31.85 10.87 -67.64
C VAL A 809 -32.88 11.16 -66.50
N SER A 810 -33.97 11.93 -66.79
CA SER A 810 -35.23 12.13 -65.99
C SER A 810 -35.14 12.72 -64.56
N ALA A 811 -35.73 13.88 -64.22
CA ALA A 811 -37.16 14.21 -64.04
C ALA A 811 -37.83 13.42 -62.89
N ILE A 812 -38.52 13.99 -61.89
CA ILE A 812 -39.60 15.02 -61.89
C ILE A 812 -39.58 15.90 -60.60
N SER A 813 -40.13 17.13 -60.68
CA SER A 813 -40.23 18.15 -59.61
C SER A 813 -41.26 17.87 -58.48
N ALA A 814 -41.11 18.52 -57.31
CA ALA A 814 -42.05 19.57 -56.83
C ALA A 814 -41.76 20.14 -55.41
N THR A 815 -41.94 21.47 -55.25
CA THR A 815 -42.45 22.23 -54.06
C THR A 815 -41.81 22.01 -52.67
N SER A 816 -41.05 22.96 -52.09
CA SER A 816 -41.47 24.19 -51.36
C SER A 816 -42.24 23.92 -50.04
N GLY A 817 -41.99 24.55 -48.89
CA GLY A 817 -41.07 25.64 -48.51
C GLY A 817 -41.59 26.32 -47.22
N LEU A 818 -40.83 27.29 -46.64
CA LEU A 818 -41.25 28.15 -45.51
C LEU A 818 -41.52 27.44 -44.14
N SER A 819 -41.57 28.09 -42.96
CA SER A 819 -41.00 29.37 -42.49
C SER A 819 -41.19 29.56 -40.96
N THR A 820 -40.24 30.24 -40.31
CA THR A 820 -40.40 31.18 -39.17
C THR A 820 -41.02 30.81 -37.80
N ASN A 821 -40.28 31.26 -36.78
CA ASN A 821 -40.72 32.03 -35.58
C ASN A 821 -41.25 31.27 -34.33
N ARG A 822 -40.66 31.49 -33.12
CA ARG A 822 -40.82 32.64 -32.17
C ARG A 822 -42.25 32.61 -31.54
N LEU A 823 -42.50 32.58 -30.23
CA LEU A 823 -41.89 33.28 -29.08
C LEU A 823 -42.33 32.67 -27.71
N LEU A 824 -41.44 32.70 -26.71
CA LEU A 824 -41.59 33.16 -25.29
C LEU A 824 -42.81 32.77 -24.38
N PRO A 825 -42.72 32.95 -23.03
CA PRO A 825 -43.33 32.05 -22.05
C PRO A 825 -44.44 32.67 -21.17
N LEU A 826 -45.07 31.85 -20.33
CA LEU A 826 -45.86 32.29 -19.16
C LEU A 826 -45.62 31.41 -17.91
N SER A 827 -45.57 32.04 -16.75
CA SER A 827 -45.63 31.41 -15.41
C SER A 827 -47.07 31.36 -14.91
N ILE A 828 -47.36 30.59 -13.84
CA ILE A 828 -48.36 30.96 -12.81
C ILE A 828 -48.16 30.12 -11.52
N ASN A 829 -48.41 30.77 -10.36
CA ASN A 829 -48.42 30.20 -9.01
C ASN A 829 -49.64 29.29 -8.76
N SER A 830 -49.59 28.43 -7.73
CA SER A 830 -50.51 28.53 -6.56
C SER A 830 -50.30 27.43 -5.51
N ASP A 831 -50.64 27.77 -4.26
CA ASP A 831 -50.49 26.95 -3.05
C ASP A 831 -51.56 25.84 -2.90
N LYS A 832 -51.28 24.85 -2.02
CA LYS A 832 -52.13 24.58 -0.84
C LYS A 832 -51.51 23.62 0.20
N ARG A 833 -52.15 23.58 1.38
CA ARG A 833 -51.68 23.12 2.71
C ARG A 833 -52.61 22.01 3.27
N TRP A 834 -52.32 21.51 4.50
CA TRP A 834 -53.12 20.67 5.42
C TRP A 834 -52.95 19.13 5.24
N SER A 835 -52.97 18.19 6.19
CA SER A 835 -52.75 18.04 7.67
C SER A 835 -53.53 16.78 8.13
N GLU A 836 -53.26 15.98 9.18
CA GLU A 836 -52.21 15.78 10.21
C GLU A 836 -52.56 14.46 10.99
N ILE A 837 -51.77 14.02 12.00
CA ILE A 837 -52.12 12.99 13.04
C ILE A 837 -52.20 11.50 12.52
N SER A 838 -51.86 10.39 13.21
CA SER A 838 -51.15 10.01 14.47
C SER A 838 -50.47 8.63 14.21
N MET A 839 -49.27 8.29 14.74
CA MET A 839 -48.97 7.69 16.06
C MET A 839 -49.58 6.29 16.32
N ASP A 840 -48.77 5.22 16.29
CA ASP A 840 -48.69 4.21 17.38
C ASP A 840 -47.56 3.15 17.21
N THR A 841 -47.46 2.21 18.17
CA THR A 841 -46.27 2.00 19.02
C THR A 841 -45.89 0.50 19.23
N PHE A 842 -44.63 0.19 19.62
CA PHE A 842 -44.12 -1.12 20.16
C PHE A 842 -44.10 -2.32 19.17
N ALA A 843 -43.35 -3.42 19.35
CA ALA A 843 -42.15 -3.76 20.15
C ALA A 843 -41.44 -4.98 19.51
N SER A 844 -40.19 -5.28 19.90
CA SER A 844 -39.55 -6.59 19.66
C SER A 844 -40.20 -7.68 20.52
N PRO A 845 -39.99 -8.99 20.22
CA PRO A 845 -38.99 -9.71 21.02
C PRO A 845 -38.21 -10.83 20.27
N THR A 846 -37.48 -11.62 21.07
CA THR A 846 -36.31 -12.43 20.72
C THR A 846 -36.57 -13.94 20.86
N SER A 847 -35.94 -14.75 19.99
CA SER A 847 -35.45 -16.15 20.18
C SER A 847 -36.35 -17.33 20.62
N MET A 848 -35.98 -18.48 20.05
CA MET A 848 -35.59 -19.76 20.72
C MET A 848 -36.48 -21.01 20.52
N TYR A 849 -35.81 -22.18 20.66
CA TYR A 849 -36.26 -23.57 20.44
C TYR A 849 -36.60 -23.97 18.99
N GLY A 850 -36.31 -25.20 18.52
CA GLY A 850 -35.65 -26.33 19.21
C GLY A 850 -35.52 -27.59 18.33
N ASP A 851 -35.05 -28.66 18.98
CA ASP A 851 -35.15 -30.09 18.64
C ASP A 851 -34.20 -30.80 17.65
N SER A 852 -33.67 -31.92 18.16
CA SER A 852 -33.03 -33.04 17.48
C SER A 852 -34.05 -34.18 17.28
N PRO A 853 -33.72 -35.27 16.55
CA PRO A 853 -33.52 -36.52 17.30
C PRO A 853 -32.42 -37.48 16.76
N THR A 854 -32.08 -38.46 17.62
CA THR A 854 -31.23 -39.65 17.41
C THR A 854 -31.64 -40.51 16.19
N ARG A 855 -30.82 -41.33 15.48
CA ARG A 855 -29.99 -42.51 15.90
C ARG A 855 -29.37 -43.18 14.62
N GLY A 856 -28.28 -43.97 14.54
CA GLY A 856 -27.10 -44.20 15.42
C GLY A 856 -26.66 -45.67 15.71
N ARG A 857 -25.78 -46.33 14.89
CA ARG A 857 -25.09 -47.64 15.20
C ARG A 857 -23.95 -48.09 14.21
N GLN A 858 -22.79 -48.50 14.75
CA GLN A 858 -21.68 -49.39 14.25
C GLN A 858 -20.92 -49.10 12.91
N SER A 859 -19.67 -49.52 12.64
CA SER A 859 -18.45 -49.95 13.38
C SER A 859 -17.68 -51.01 12.56
N THR A 860 -16.53 -50.69 11.98
CA THR A 860 -15.48 -51.70 11.66
C THR A 860 -14.08 -51.07 11.57
N TYR A 861 -13.08 -51.85 11.97
CA TYR A 861 -11.65 -51.53 11.94
C TYR A 861 -11.05 -51.74 10.53
N HIS A 862 -9.88 -51.13 10.25
CA HIS A 862 -8.69 -51.87 9.76
C HIS A 862 -7.43 -50.98 9.74
N GLU A 863 -6.38 -51.46 10.41
CA GLU A 863 -4.96 -51.09 10.19
C GLU A 863 -4.33 -52.21 9.31
N PRO A 864 -3.24 -51.97 8.55
CA PRO A 864 -1.93 -52.43 9.07
C PRO A 864 -0.66 -51.67 8.61
N THR A 865 0.25 -51.50 9.56
CA THR A 865 1.72 -51.72 9.62
C THR A 865 2.59 -51.93 8.35
N PHE A 866 3.80 -51.35 8.41
CA PHE A 866 4.99 -51.51 7.53
C PHE A 866 5.66 -52.91 7.51
N PRO A 867 6.62 -53.15 6.59
CA PRO A 867 7.90 -53.72 7.02
C PRO A 867 9.20 -53.06 6.46
N LEU A 868 10.33 -53.48 7.05
CA LEU A 868 11.69 -52.92 7.07
C LEU A 868 12.69 -53.31 5.94
N SER A 869 13.84 -52.62 5.98
CA SER A 869 15.20 -53.00 5.51
C SER A 869 15.54 -52.85 4.01
N GLY A 870 16.77 -52.55 3.59
CA GLY A 870 17.99 -52.16 4.32
C GLY A 870 19.28 -52.60 3.60
N ARG A 871 20.30 -51.72 3.46
CA ARG A 871 21.70 -52.13 3.18
C ARG A 871 22.75 -51.00 3.33
N SER A 872 23.86 -51.31 3.99
CA SER A 872 25.19 -50.68 3.82
C SER A 872 25.95 -51.40 2.69
N SER A 873 27.20 -51.13 2.27
CA SER A 873 28.40 -50.51 2.89
C SER A 873 29.53 -50.39 1.84
N GLN A 874 30.47 -49.45 2.01
CA GLN A 874 31.93 -49.45 1.67
C GLN A 874 32.37 -47.98 1.42
N MET A 875 33.30 -47.32 2.14
CA MET A 875 34.61 -47.64 2.75
C MET A 875 35.80 -47.39 1.81
N GLY A 876 36.67 -46.44 2.20
CA GLY A 876 37.94 -46.10 1.54
C GLY A 876 38.72 -45.07 2.36
N HIS A 877 39.91 -45.42 2.85
CA HIS A 877 40.78 -44.58 3.68
C HIS A 877 41.93 -43.93 2.88
N ALA A 878 42.36 -42.73 3.27
CA ALA A 878 43.76 -42.27 3.21
C ALA A 878 44.02 -41.12 4.20
N GLY A 879 45.27 -40.94 4.62
CA GLY A 879 45.68 -40.17 5.80
C GLY A 879 46.12 -38.70 5.59
N PRO A 880 46.72 -38.06 6.62
CA PRO A 880 46.66 -36.61 6.81
C PRO A 880 47.98 -35.86 6.55
N SER A 881 47.90 -34.53 6.35
CA SER A 881 49.04 -33.63 6.59
C SER A 881 48.62 -32.19 6.93
N THR A 882 49.34 -31.60 7.88
CA THR A 882 49.45 -30.15 8.22
C THR A 882 50.88 -29.97 8.79
N PRO A 883 51.39 -28.75 9.09
CA PRO A 883 50.93 -27.38 8.78
C PRO A 883 52.04 -26.52 8.12
N ARG A 884 51.73 -25.25 7.74
CA ARG A 884 52.58 -24.08 8.08
C ARG A 884 51.90 -22.73 7.78
N TYR A 885 52.22 -21.75 8.63
CA TYR A 885 51.80 -20.34 8.53
C TYR A 885 52.68 -19.55 7.54
N SER A 886 52.08 -18.55 6.88
CA SER A 886 52.77 -17.31 6.48
C SER A 886 51.75 -16.16 6.36
N THR A 887 52.16 -14.95 6.75
CA THR A 887 51.31 -13.77 6.95
C THR A 887 51.14 -12.92 5.70
N GLY A 888 49.95 -12.33 5.49
CA GLY A 888 49.74 -11.34 4.42
C GLY A 888 48.43 -10.53 4.54
N SER A 889 48.57 -9.26 4.95
CA SER A 889 47.66 -8.10 4.79
C SER A 889 46.15 -8.22 5.05
N TRP A 890 45.65 -7.35 5.93
CA TRP A 890 44.22 -7.13 6.16
C TRP A 890 43.65 -6.09 5.18
N GLU A 891 42.94 -6.53 4.14
CA GLU A 891 41.86 -5.72 3.54
C GLU A 891 40.95 -6.57 2.63
N GLY A 892 39.77 -6.92 3.14
CA GLY A 892 38.78 -7.72 2.41
C GLY A 892 37.50 -7.86 3.22
N LYS A 893 36.44 -7.14 2.82
CA LYS A 893 35.10 -7.30 3.40
C LYS A 893 34.53 -8.64 2.93
N SER A 894 34.41 -9.59 3.85
CA SER A 894 33.89 -10.92 3.56
C SER A 894 32.37 -10.91 3.37
N ASP A 895 31.91 -11.43 2.24
CA ASP A 895 30.51 -11.76 2.00
C ASP A 895 30.06 -12.94 2.86
N ALA A 896 29.52 -12.63 4.04
CA ALA A 896 28.95 -13.62 4.95
C ALA A 896 27.49 -13.93 4.60
N GLY A 897 27.23 -14.56 3.45
CA GLY A 897 25.92 -15.07 3.08
C GLY A 897 25.65 -16.46 3.66
N SER A 898 24.95 -16.56 4.80
CA SER A 898 24.58 -17.86 5.38
C SER A 898 23.47 -18.56 4.59
N SER A 899 23.51 -19.90 4.60
CA SER A 899 22.61 -20.83 3.89
C SER A 899 22.56 -20.75 2.35
N ARG A 900 23.70 -20.51 1.69
CA ARG A 900 23.93 -21.02 0.31
C ARG A 900 24.54 -22.43 0.36
N GLY A 901 23.68 -23.44 0.32
CA GLY A 901 24.05 -24.85 0.18
C GLY A 901 22.81 -25.67 -0.18
N LEU A 902 22.96 -26.64 -1.09
CA LEU A 902 21.87 -27.40 -1.76
C LEU A 902 21.15 -26.69 -2.93
N LEU A 903 21.91 -25.98 -3.77
CA LEU A 903 21.63 -25.89 -5.21
C LEU A 903 22.95 -26.18 -5.96
N PRO A 904 22.95 -26.96 -7.07
CA PRO A 904 24.16 -27.24 -7.82
C PRO A 904 24.64 -25.97 -8.56
N SER A 905 25.76 -25.42 -8.11
CA SER A 905 26.39 -24.26 -8.74
C SER A 905 27.29 -24.71 -9.90
N SER A 906 26.70 -24.93 -11.07
CA SER A 906 27.43 -25.13 -12.33
C SER A 906 26.65 -24.56 -13.50
N ALA A 907 26.81 -23.26 -13.75
CA ALA A 907 26.58 -22.64 -15.05
C ALA A 907 27.89 -21.97 -15.47
N PRO A 908 28.49 -22.32 -16.62
CA PRO A 908 29.72 -21.69 -17.08
C PRO A 908 29.46 -20.25 -17.56
N ASN A 909 30.53 -19.48 -17.75
CA ASN A 909 30.48 -18.16 -18.38
C ASN A 909 30.00 -18.29 -19.85
N GLY A 910 28.69 -18.31 -20.04
CA GLY A 910 28.01 -18.16 -21.32
C GLY A 910 27.32 -16.80 -21.37
N LEU A 911 27.53 -16.07 -22.46
CA LEU A 911 26.81 -14.84 -22.75
C LEU A 911 25.33 -15.20 -22.91
N LEU A 912 24.49 -14.84 -21.92
CA LEU A 912 23.04 -14.98 -22.08
C LEU A 912 22.61 -14.09 -23.24
N ASP A 913 21.87 -14.65 -24.18
CA ASP A 913 21.29 -13.89 -25.28
C ASP A 913 20.48 -12.69 -24.73
N PRO A 914 20.48 -11.54 -25.43
CA PRO A 914 19.79 -10.36 -24.97
C PRO A 914 18.31 -10.68 -24.76
N VAL A 915 17.82 -10.55 -23.52
CA VAL A 915 16.42 -10.84 -23.14
C VAL A 915 15.48 -9.96 -23.97
N GLN A 916 14.98 -10.54 -25.06
CA GLN A 916 14.09 -9.85 -25.97
C GLN A 916 12.68 -9.86 -25.37
N PHE A 917 12.16 -8.68 -25.05
CA PHE A 917 10.77 -8.52 -24.64
C PHE A 917 9.87 -8.84 -25.84
N ASP A 918 9.37 -10.07 -25.89
CA ASP A 918 8.29 -10.41 -26.80
C ASP A 918 6.98 -9.80 -26.29
N ILE A 919 6.27 -9.12 -27.18
CA ILE A 919 5.08 -8.32 -26.84
C ILE A 919 3.99 -8.75 -27.79
N SER A 920 2.90 -9.31 -27.24
CA SER A 920 1.75 -9.72 -28.03
C SER A 920 1.19 -8.54 -28.83
N GLU A 921 0.62 -8.81 -30.01
CA GLU A 921 0.04 -7.75 -30.85
C GLU A 921 -1.03 -6.92 -30.11
N GLU A 922 -1.74 -7.55 -29.16
CA GLU A 922 -2.70 -6.93 -28.27
C GLU A 922 -2.04 -5.95 -27.29
N GLU A 923 -1.01 -6.40 -26.57
CA GLU A 923 -0.30 -5.52 -25.63
C GLU A 923 0.39 -4.38 -26.40
N ALA A 924 0.91 -4.64 -27.60
CA ALA A 924 1.44 -3.60 -28.48
C ALA A 924 0.37 -2.58 -28.88
N ARG A 925 -0.85 -3.01 -29.25
CA ARG A 925 -1.98 -2.10 -29.54
C ARG A 925 -2.34 -1.22 -28.33
N ASP A 926 -2.38 -1.81 -27.14
CA ASP A 926 -2.71 -1.09 -25.90
C ASP A 926 -1.61 -0.10 -25.51
N ILE A 927 -0.34 -0.49 -25.59
CA ILE A 927 0.82 0.39 -25.39
C ILE A 927 0.75 1.59 -26.34
N ASN A 928 0.47 1.35 -27.62
CA ASN A 928 0.41 2.39 -28.64
C ASN A 928 -0.69 3.42 -28.36
N VAL A 929 -1.85 3.00 -27.83
CA VAL A 929 -2.91 3.93 -27.37
C VAL A 929 -2.44 4.73 -26.16
N VAL A 930 -1.91 4.08 -25.12
CA VAL A 930 -1.51 4.76 -23.88
C VAL A 930 -0.31 5.69 -24.08
N ALA A 931 0.57 5.40 -25.05
CA ALA A 931 1.70 6.24 -25.44
C ALA A 931 1.30 7.61 -26.00
N GLU A 932 0.06 7.80 -26.44
CA GLU A 932 -0.46 9.12 -26.83
C GLU A 932 -0.49 10.09 -25.63
N HIS A 933 -0.71 9.57 -24.41
CA HIS A 933 -0.75 10.35 -23.18
C HIS A 933 0.62 10.62 -22.55
N ALA A 934 1.72 10.18 -23.20
CA ALA A 934 3.07 10.27 -22.67
C ALA A 934 3.84 11.50 -23.18
N ARG A 935 4.33 12.32 -22.24
CA ARG A 935 5.17 13.51 -22.48
C ARG A 935 6.48 13.46 -21.70
N LEU A 936 7.50 14.13 -22.22
CA LEU A 936 8.80 14.28 -21.56
C LEU A 936 8.75 15.39 -20.50
N GLY A 937 9.51 15.23 -19.42
CA GLY A 937 9.73 16.28 -18.42
C GLY A 937 9.15 15.98 -17.03
N LYS A 938 9.25 16.97 -16.15
CA LYS A 938 8.78 16.91 -14.76
C LYS A 938 7.38 17.52 -14.65
N PRO A 939 6.40 16.87 -13.99
CA PRO A 939 5.10 17.48 -13.73
C PRO A 939 5.18 18.69 -12.80
N LYS A 940 4.48 19.78 -13.17
CA LYS A 940 4.11 20.86 -12.24
C LYS A 940 2.95 20.38 -11.37
N LEU A 941 3.25 19.50 -10.40
CA LEU A 941 2.25 18.85 -9.52
C LEU A 941 1.48 19.86 -8.66
N ASP A 942 2.09 21.01 -8.38
CA ASP A 942 1.52 22.18 -7.74
C ASP A 942 0.37 22.79 -8.56
N ARG A 943 0.61 23.02 -9.86
CA ARG A 943 -0.40 23.51 -10.82
C ARG A 943 -1.48 22.44 -11.06
N ILE A 944 -1.08 21.19 -11.30
CA ILE A 944 -2.04 20.08 -11.49
C ILE A 944 -3.03 19.98 -10.31
N LEU A 945 -2.55 20.08 -9.06
CA LEU A 945 -3.46 20.04 -7.91
C LEU A 945 -4.31 21.31 -7.82
N ALA A 946 -3.77 22.49 -8.12
CA ALA A 946 -4.54 23.74 -8.17
C ALA A 946 -5.69 23.64 -9.18
N ASP A 947 -5.40 23.20 -10.40
CA ASP A 947 -6.36 23.05 -11.50
C ASP A 947 -7.50 22.11 -11.11
N GLU A 948 -7.18 20.93 -10.56
CA GLU A 948 -8.20 19.95 -10.13
C GLU A 948 -9.01 20.42 -8.91
N VAL A 949 -8.45 21.27 -8.05
CA VAL A 949 -9.16 21.88 -6.91
C VAL A 949 -10.11 22.99 -7.37
N GLU A 950 -9.74 23.81 -8.34
CA GLU A 950 -10.64 24.85 -8.87
C GLU A 950 -11.69 24.30 -9.86
N GLN A 951 -11.39 23.18 -10.53
CA GLN A 951 -12.35 22.44 -11.35
C GLN A 951 -13.31 21.57 -10.51
N SER A 952 -12.98 21.23 -9.26
CA SER A 952 -13.82 20.34 -8.46
C SER A 952 -15.13 21.01 -8.00
N GLU A 953 -16.19 20.22 -7.85
CA GLU A 953 -17.46 20.70 -7.26
C GLU A 953 -17.51 20.54 -5.73
N GLY A 954 -16.47 19.96 -5.13
CA GLY A 954 -16.42 19.64 -3.70
C GLY A 954 -15.01 19.24 -3.25
N SER A 955 -14.94 18.39 -2.23
CA SER A 955 -13.67 17.93 -1.66
C SER A 955 -12.88 17.06 -2.65
N VAL A 956 -11.55 17.25 -2.63
CA VAL A 956 -10.60 16.50 -3.47
C VAL A 956 -9.88 15.45 -2.62
N VAL A 957 -9.64 14.27 -3.18
CA VAL A 957 -8.72 13.29 -2.60
C VAL A 957 -7.56 13.03 -3.54
N VAL A 958 -6.35 13.05 -2.97
CA VAL A 958 -5.12 12.68 -3.65
C VAL A 958 -4.70 11.29 -3.20
N ALA A 959 -4.58 10.36 -4.15
CA ALA A 959 -3.96 9.06 -3.97
C ALA A 959 -2.47 9.16 -4.35
N CYS A 960 -1.54 8.72 -3.50
CA CYS A 960 -0.09 8.83 -3.75
C CYS A 960 0.66 7.54 -3.43
N CYS A 961 1.46 7.03 -4.37
CA CYS A 961 2.38 5.92 -4.14
C CYS A 961 3.63 6.06 -5.02
N GLY A 962 4.80 5.77 -4.46
CA GLY A 962 6.09 5.96 -5.14
C GLY A 962 7.25 6.14 -4.17
N PRO A 963 8.42 6.61 -4.65
CA PRO A 963 9.59 6.88 -3.82
C PRO A 963 9.34 7.92 -2.72
N THR A 964 10.24 7.96 -1.73
CA THR A 964 10.16 8.85 -0.57
C THR A 964 10.14 10.34 -0.97
N SER A 965 10.95 10.73 -1.96
CA SER A 965 10.98 12.08 -2.55
C SER A 965 9.60 12.54 -3.05
N LEU A 966 8.93 11.72 -3.87
CA LEU A 966 7.62 12.01 -4.46
C LEU A 966 6.54 12.11 -3.38
N ASN A 967 6.52 11.15 -2.45
CA ASN A 967 5.61 11.18 -1.30
C ASN A 967 5.80 12.44 -0.43
N VAL A 968 7.03 12.92 -0.23
CA VAL A 968 7.30 14.19 0.46
C VAL A 968 6.82 15.38 -0.36
N MET A 969 7.11 15.41 -1.67
CA MET A 969 6.72 16.50 -2.57
C MET A 969 5.19 16.67 -2.62
N VAL A 970 4.46 15.58 -2.84
CA VAL A 970 2.99 15.58 -2.86
C VAL A 970 2.41 16.01 -1.50
N ARG A 971 2.95 15.54 -0.37
CA ARG A 971 2.54 15.99 0.97
C ARG A 971 2.73 17.49 1.19
N LYS A 972 3.86 18.04 0.71
CA LYS A 972 4.14 19.49 0.79
C LYS A 972 3.09 20.27 0.01
N ILE A 973 2.89 19.92 -1.26
CA ILE A 973 1.97 20.59 -2.18
C ILE A 973 0.52 20.55 -1.64
N ILE A 974 0.06 19.40 -1.15
CA ILE A 974 -1.28 19.30 -0.52
C ILE A 974 -1.38 20.17 0.74
N ALA A 975 -0.37 20.17 1.61
CA ALA A 975 -0.36 20.99 2.81
C ALA A 975 -0.30 22.50 2.51
N GLU A 976 0.17 22.91 1.33
CA GLU A 976 0.12 24.28 0.85
C GLU A 976 -1.29 24.62 0.34
N GLN A 977 -1.87 23.77 -0.51
CA GLN A 977 -3.18 23.95 -1.15
C GLN A 977 -4.42 23.80 -0.22
N ILE A 978 -4.33 23.08 0.91
CA ILE A 978 -5.45 23.04 1.87
C ILE A 978 -5.74 24.46 2.40
N ASP A 979 -6.96 24.96 2.22
CA ASP A 979 -7.39 26.27 2.74
C ASP A 979 -8.54 26.10 3.75
N PRO A 980 -8.27 26.13 5.07
CA PRO A 980 -9.31 26.11 6.09
C PRO A 980 -10.29 27.28 5.97
N GLY A 981 -9.87 28.44 5.44
CA GLY A 981 -10.72 29.61 5.27
C GLY A 981 -11.82 29.41 4.24
N ARG A 982 -11.53 28.71 3.12
CA ARG A 982 -12.55 28.24 2.17
C ARG A 982 -13.54 27.31 2.84
N VAL A 983 -13.04 26.30 3.56
CA VAL A 983 -13.88 25.32 4.27
C VAL A 983 -14.78 25.97 5.32
N TRP A 984 -14.30 27.00 6.03
CA TRP A 984 -15.12 27.78 6.96
C TRP A 984 -16.27 28.54 6.25
N ARG A 985 -16.04 29.02 5.03
CA ARG A 985 -17.07 29.67 4.18
C ARG A 985 -18.01 28.66 3.49
N GLY A 986 -17.88 27.37 3.76
CA GLY A 986 -18.66 26.30 3.12
C GLY A 986 -18.10 25.80 1.79
N ASP A 987 -17.01 26.38 1.28
CA ASP A 987 -16.32 25.88 0.09
C ASP A 987 -15.45 24.66 0.44
N MET A 988 -15.97 23.48 0.09
CA MET A 988 -15.31 22.20 0.34
C MET A 988 -14.10 21.93 -0.56
N ARG A 989 -13.84 22.74 -1.60
CA ARG A 989 -12.62 22.63 -2.44
C ARG A 989 -11.34 22.77 -1.61
N GLY A 990 -11.38 23.65 -0.59
CA GLY A 990 -10.28 23.82 0.36
C GLY A 990 -9.98 22.60 1.24
N SER A 991 -10.83 21.56 1.22
CA SER A 991 -10.66 20.31 1.98
C SER A 991 -10.05 19.22 1.10
N ILE A 992 -8.72 19.11 1.12
CA ILE A 992 -7.97 18.09 0.37
C ILE A 992 -7.53 16.95 1.31
N SER A 993 -7.91 15.72 0.98
CA SER A 993 -7.47 14.49 1.68
C SER A 993 -6.29 13.83 0.97
N LEU A 994 -5.36 13.23 1.72
CA LEU A 994 -4.29 12.38 1.17
C LEU A 994 -4.44 10.93 1.61
N ILE A 995 -4.38 10.02 0.64
CA ILE A 995 -4.34 8.57 0.84
C ILE A 995 -3.04 8.06 0.22
N SER A 996 -2.11 7.62 1.07
CA SER A 996 -0.74 7.29 0.66
C SER A 996 -0.34 5.87 1.05
N GLU A 997 0.18 5.12 0.09
CA GLU A 997 0.87 3.85 0.34
C GLU A 997 2.38 4.09 0.45
N GLU A 998 2.99 3.57 1.52
CA GLU A 998 4.40 3.74 1.86
C GLU A 998 4.88 2.44 2.51
N PHE A 999 5.81 1.72 1.85
CA PHE A 999 6.36 0.46 2.34
C PHE A 999 7.82 0.63 2.79
N GLU A 1000 8.03 1.05 4.04
CA GLU A 1000 9.33 0.92 4.71
C GLU A 1000 9.37 -0.38 5.53
N TYR A 1001 9.80 -1.47 4.90
CA TYR A 1001 10.05 -2.73 5.59
C TYR A 1001 11.26 -2.64 6.51
#